data_AF-A0A329MNX2-F1
#
_entry.id   AF-A0A329MNX2-F1
#
_cell.length_a   1.000
_cell.length_b   1.000
_cell.length_c   1.000
_cell.angle_alpha   90.00
_cell.angle_beta   90.00
_cell.angle_gamma   90.00
#
_symmetry.space_group_name_H-M   'P 1'
#
loop_
_entity.id
_entity.type
_entity.pdbx_description
1 polymer ?
#
loop_
_entity_poly.entity_id
_entity_poly.type
_entity_poly.pdbx_seq_one_letter_code
_entity_poly.pdbx_strand_id
1 'polypeptide(L)'
;MGSVWRERGFEDFADGTFGNGGQNLYVSRKGVLQRIFRFDIDRDGYADVLFVNSQDMGERPPVYVYPNPLHPEERLELPSAGSYYGAVGDLNGDGYDDLVVANQHNGTHADVTAYIYYGSPEGLSERYKTELPVPNCRAVAIGDFNGDGLPDIAFASNGKIVVYHQTANGFRHTDSVTLDMEVTHMAAGDIDRDGFADLYVRTKGRPPLVLWGSPEGLQLSANTPIGGDDPGSLQLASTTAGWMTFVEGWAPKIVELGGKPFLFRQENDAAAFYPCGGDRTIGEPLVIGCRNVVSAGAADLNGDGYDEIVLAVCADRDANELSWVYWGGAAGFGENRRTALPTISARDVSIGDLDGDGVPEIVICQGRTDVMNTTESLIYRVSQQVEGETVQLADPIRLVTHDAATALIGRTSDAEHPQIIFINHVSGRVRGDVSAYAFLGGPDGFDENRRIEFPGWAAVDSICCDFNDNGWGDVFIANCAENAPHLDPGSFLYWNGPDGFDPEKKQIFPTLRAHGTAIGDFRHSGYLDLAVVGVSNPELLIFRGGPDGFDTANPQRILMDPNMKEYIPVKALHSYEDPVGIAYREPRWMLSADFNNDGWLDLFVSQIFGYSYILWGGPEGYSMERSTRLNCDGGICAQAADLTGNGWLDLVVGGHLVMGKNAKYESYIYIYWGGPDGYREERRAQLPAHTANALTIADFNRDGILDIFATSYNSGRERDIDAYLYWGQPGGHYSAENRLQLPAHSSCGTMAIDFNEDGWVDLAIANHKTYGDHVGYSYVMWNGPEGFSPKKMTKLPTMGPHGMMSVDPGNIVDRGPEEFYMSSAHELPEGERAASIGWEAELQPKTWVKAQLRFADSREELEQAAWQGPDGTAEAWFENGQSAADVRQAGRWVQYRLALGAVNGGNSPRVTEVWVESA
;
A
#
# COMPACT_ATOMS: atom_id res chain seq x y z
N MET A 1 0.70 10.95 -66.53
CA MET A 1 0.27 10.37 -65.24
C MET A 1 1.57 9.95 -64.59
N GLY A 2 2.01 10.68 -63.57
CA GLY A 2 3.20 10.27 -62.83
C GLY A 2 2.90 9.04 -61.97
N SER A 3 3.95 8.50 -61.35
CA SER A 3 3.85 7.35 -60.48
C SER A 3 3.28 7.72 -59.09
N VAL A 4 2.92 6.69 -58.31
CA VAL A 4 2.49 6.87 -56.92
C VAL A 4 3.27 5.89 -56.08
N TRP A 5 4.09 6.41 -55.16
CA TRP A 5 4.70 5.61 -54.11
C TRP A 5 3.66 5.45 -52.99
N ARG A 6 3.39 4.21 -52.57
CA ARG A 6 2.47 3.88 -51.49
C ARG A 6 3.17 3.01 -50.45
N GLU A 7 2.96 3.32 -49.19
CA GLU A 7 3.27 2.44 -48.06
C GLU A 7 1.96 2.08 -47.36
N ARG A 8 1.67 0.77 -47.26
CA ARG A 8 0.45 0.24 -46.67
C ARG A 8 0.73 -1.11 -45.99
N GLY A 9 0.33 -1.20 -44.72
CA GLY A 9 0.42 -2.44 -43.97
C GLY A 9 1.70 -2.56 -43.15
N PHE A 10 1.84 -3.67 -42.43
CA PHE A 10 2.92 -3.87 -41.47
C PHE A 10 4.30 -3.82 -42.14
N GLU A 11 4.52 -4.60 -43.22
CA GLU A 11 5.84 -4.72 -43.85
C GLU A 11 6.36 -3.38 -44.39
N ASP A 12 5.49 -2.56 -45.00
CA ASP A 12 5.88 -1.27 -45.55
C ASP A 12 6.26 -0.26 -44.45
N PHE A 13 5.47 -0.18 -43.37
CA PHE A 13 5.76 0.74 -42.28
C PHE A 13 6.87 0.24 -41.35
N ALA A 14 7.08 -1.08 -41.22
CA ALA A 14 8.12 -1.65 -40.37
C ALA A 14 9.54 -1.39 -40.91
N ASP A 15 9.68 -1.10 -42.22
CA ASP A 15 10.93 -0.71 -42.86
C ASP A 15 11.35 0.76 -42.54
N GLY A 16 10.46 1.53 -41.90
CA GLY A 16 10.75 2.88 -41.42
C GLY A 16 11.49 2.92 -40.07
N THR A 17 11.70 4.13 -39.56
CA THR A 17 12.30 4.37 -38.24
C THR A 17 11.35 5.17 -37.35
N PHE A 18 11.26 4.78 -36.09
CA PHE A 18 10.41 5.41 -35.08
C PHE A 18 11.24 6.34 -34.20
N GLY A 19 10.68 7.48 -33.81
CA GLY A 19 11.28 8.32 -32.78
C GLY A 19 11.48 7.53 -31.48
N ASN A 20 12.65 7.71 -30.85
CA ASN A 20 13.00 7.08 -29.57
C ASN A 20 12.84 5.55 -29.55
N GLY A 21 13.24 4.89 -30.64
CA GLY A 21 13.16 3.43 -30.79
C GLY A 21 11.74 2.86 -30.69
N GLY A 22 10.71 3.70 -30.88
CA GLY A 22 9.31 3.28 -30.81
C GLY A 22 8.74 3.20 -29.39
N GLN A 23 9.30 3.95 -28.43
CA GLN A 23 8.87 3.92 -27.03
C GLN A 23 7.37 4.22 -26.85
N ASN A 24 6.82 5.14 -27.66
CA ASN A 24 5.40 5.47 -27.67
C ASN A 24 4.77 5.36 -29.06
N LEU A 25 5.47 4.79 -30.05
CA LEU A 25 5.00 4.71 -31.44
C LEU A 25 5.41 3.38 -32.04
N TYR A 26 4.46 2.67 -32.65
CA TYR A 26 4.74 1.39 -33.31
C TYR A 26 3.83 1.20 -34.52
N VAL A 27 4.17 0.21 -35.35
CA VAL A 27 3.25 -0.33 -36.34
C VAL A 27 2.71 -1.66 -35.85
N SER A 28 1.39 -1.78 -35.69
CA SER A 28 0.77 -3.04 -35.32
C SER A 28 0.89 -4.06 -36.45
N ARG A 29 0.76 -5.35 -36.10
CA ARG A 29 0.76 -6.42 -37.11
C ARG A 29 -0.43 -6.33 -38.08
N LYS A 30 -1.50 -5.60 -37.74
CA LYS A 30 -2.61 -5.30 -38.65
C LYS A 30 -2.29 -4.18 -39.65
N GLY A 31 -1.12 -3.57 -39.54
CA GLY A 31 -0.64 -2.52 -40.44
C GLY A 31 -1.09 -1.11 -40.07
N VAL A 32 -1.25 -0.86 -38.77
CA VAL A 32 -1.65 0.45 -38.26
C VAL A 32 -0.47 1.10 -37.55
N LEU A 33 0.02 2.22 -38.08
CA LEU A 33 0.98 3.08 -37.40
C LEU A 33 0.24 3.94 -36.38
N GLN A 34 0.57 3.78 -35.10
CA GLN A 34 -0.15 4.41 -33.99
C GLN A 34 0.70 4.51 -32.72
N ARG A 35 0.23 5.33 -31.79
CA ARG A 35 0.81 5.47 -30.45
C ARG A 35 0.48 4.28 -29.57
N ILE A 36 1.35 3.97 -28.62
CA ILE A 36 1.16 2.86 -27.66
C ILE A 36 0.23 3.30 -26.53
N PHE A 37 0.65 4.27 -25.72
CA PHE A 37 -0.05 4.62 -24.48
C PHE A 37 -1.34 5.41 -24.74
N ARG A 38 -2.33 5.24 -23.86
CA ARG A 38 -3.62 5.96 -23.87
C ARG A 38 -3.85 6.54 -22.48
N PHE A 39 -4.28 7.80 -22.44
CA PHE A 39 -4.66 8.49 -21.20
C PHE A 39 -6.12 8.93 -21.22
N ASP A 40 -6.83 8.75 -22.32
CA ASP A 40 -8.27 8.91 -22.46
C ASP A 40 -8.88 7.50 -22.70
N ILE A 41 -9.44 6.92 -21.64
CA ILE A 41 -9.86 5.52 -21.60
C ILE A 41 -11.27 5.35 -22.19
N ASP A 42 -12.13 6.37 -22.05
CA ASP A 42 -13.51 6.36 -22.58
C ASP A 42 -13.66 7.03 -23.96
N ARG A 43 -12.58 7.65 -24.45
CA ARG A 43 -12.44 8.35 -25.72
C ARG A 43 -13.33 9.59 -25.84
N ASP A 44 -13.57 10.30 -24.75
CA ASP A 44 -14.35 11.55 -24.79
C ASP A 44 -13.53 12.78 -25.24
N GLY A 45 -12.21 12.62 -25.34
CA GLY A 45 -11.24 13.64 -25.71
C GLY A 45 -10.58 14.35 -24.52
N TYR A 46 -10.84 13.94 -23.28
CA TYR A 46 -10.20 14.45 -22.08
C TYR A 46 -9.34 13.37 -21.43
N ALA A 47 -8.28 13.77 -20.73
CA ALA A 47 -7.41 12.82 -20.05
C ALA A 47 -8.04 12.36 -18.73
N ASP A 48 -7.96 11.06 -18.48
CA ASP A 48 -8.41 10.37 -17.29
C ASP A 48 -7.26 10.14 -16.31
N VAL A 49 -7.60 9.84 -15.05
CA VAL A 49 -6.63 9.56 -14.00
C VAL A 49 -6.90 8.22 -13.36
N LEU A 50 -5.96 7.28 -13.51
CA LEU A 50 -6.01 5.95 -12.89
C LEU A 50 -5.18 5.91 -11.60
N PHE A 51 -5.86 5.84 -10.46
CA PHE A 51 -5.25 5.57 -9.16
C PHE A 51 -5.29 4.07 -8.87
N VAL A 52 -4.12 3.47 -8.68
CA VAL A 52 -4.00 2.04 -8.39
C VAL A 52 -4.10 1.82 -6.89
N ASN A 53 -5.33 1.79 -6.39
CA ASN A 53 -5.62 1.47 -4.99
C ASN A 53 -5.11 0.09 -4.62
N SER A 54 -4.45 0.00 -3.47
CA SER A 54 -3.76 -1.22 -3.05
C SER A 54 -4.19 -1.68 -1.67
N GLN A 55 -4.53 -0.74 -0.79
CA GLN A 55 -4.58 -0.98 0.64
C GLN A 55 -5.71 -0.15 1.28
N ASP A 56 -6.59 -0.81 2.00
CA ASP A 56 -7.57 -0.20 2.90
C ASP A 56 -7.46 -0.82 4.30
N MET A 57 -6.21 -1.05 4.72
CA MET A 57 -5.86 -1.87 5.88
C MET A 57 -5.06 -1.07 6.88
N GLY A 58 -5.00 -1.49 8.14
CA GLY A 58 -4.08 -0.81 9.06
C GLY A 58 -4.60 0.56 9.53
N GLU A 59 -5.87 0.89 9.29
CA GLU A 59 -6.50 2.10 9.82
C GLU A 59 -6.57 2.01 11.35
N ARG A 60 -6.56 3.15 12.04
CA ARG A 60 -6.64 3.20 13.51
C ARG A 60 -8.08 3.47 13.98
N PRO A 61 -8.89 2.40 14.20
CA PRO A 61 -10.27 2.56 14.60
C PRO A 61 -10.40 3.22 15.98
N PRO A 62 -11.52 3.91 16.25
CA PRO A 62 -11.84 4.38 17.59
C PRO A 62 -12.14 3.20 18.53
N VAL A 63 -12.12 3.49 19.84
CA VAL A 63 -12.66 2.60 20.85
C VAL A 63 -14.19 2.57 20.72
N TYR A 64 -14.78 1.39 20.79
CA TYR A 64 -16.24 1.21 20.75
C TYR A 64 -16.79 0.99 22.14
N VAL A 65 -17.79 1.77 22.52
CA VAL A 65 -18.56 1.61 23.76
C VAL A 65 -19.98 1.27 23.37
N TYR A 66 -20.51 0.17 23.90
CA TYR A 66 -21.89 -0.27 23.72
C TYR A 66 -22.67 0.02 25.00
N PRO A 67 -23.51 1.09 25.02
CA PRO A 67 -24.34 1.42 26.18
C PRO A 67 -25.33 0.33 26.56
N ASN A 68 -25.86 -0.36 25.55
CA ASN A 68 -26.76 -1.50 25.69
C ASN A 68 -26.22 -2.67 24.86
N PRO A 69 -25.32 -3.50 25.43
CA PRO A 69 -24.59 -4.51 24.67
C PRO A 69 -25.49 -5.62 24.09
N LEU A 70 -26.68 -5.85 24.67
CA LEU A 70 -27.63 -6.83 24.14
C LEU A 70 -28.53 -6.28 23.01
N HIS A 71 -28.48 -4.96 22.77
CA HIS A 71 -29.19 -4.26 21.69
C HIS A 71 -28.22 -3.36 20.91
N PRO A 72 -27.34 -3.95 20.06
CA PRO A 72 -26.13 -3.29 19.58
C PRO A 72 -26.32 -2.32 18.41
N GLU A 73 -27.53 -1.80 18.26
CA GLU A 73 -27.91 -0.83 17.23
C GLU A 73 -27.27 0.55 17.49
N GLU A 74 -26.95 0.84 18.75
CA GLU A 74 -26.34 2.08 19.20
C GLU A 74 -24.95 1.81 19.83
N ARG A 75 -23.94 2.59 19.40
CA ARG A 75 -22.61 2.60 20.01
C ARG A 75 -22.05 4.02 20.07
N LEU A 76 -21.19 4.28 21.05
CA LEU A 76 -20.35 5.47 21.10
C LEU A 76 -18.97 5.12 20.54
N GLU A 77 -18.38 6.07 19.82
CA GLU A 77 -17.02 5.96 19.29
C GLU A 77 -16.13 7.00 19.97
N LEU A 78 -15.10 6.54 20.67
CA LEU A 78 -14.12 7.41 21.33
C LEU A 78 -12.81 7.39 20.53
N PRO A 79 -12.24 8.56 20.16
CA PRO A 79 -10.99 8.58 19.41
C PRO A 79 -9.86 7.81 20.09
N SER A 80 -9.07 7.11 19.29
CA SER A 80 -7.85 6.42 19.72
C SER A 80 -6.68 6.87 18.85
N ALA A 81 -5.45 6.59 19.29
CA ALA A 81 -4.24 6.82 18.50
C ALA A 81 -3.57 5.48 18.17
N GLY A 82 -4.39 4.52 17.70
CA GLY A 82 -3.99 3.12 17.52
C GLY A 82 -3.84 2.43 18.88
N SER A 83 -4.96 2.33 19.58
CA SER A 83 -5.06 1.65 20.87
C SER A 83 -4.67 0.17 20.76
N TYR A 84 -3.95 -0.36 21.74
CA TYR A 84 -3.58 -1.78 21.80
C TYR A 84 -4.21 -2.49 22.99
N TYR A 85 -4.45 -1.78 24.09
CA TYR A 85 -5.07 -2.36 25.29
C TYR A 85 -5.80 -1.28 26.09
N GLY A 86 -6.54 -1.68 27.12
CA GLY A 86 -7.24 -0.74 28.00
C GLY A 86 -7.58 -1.35 29.35
N ALA A 87 -7.96 -0.48 30.28
CA ALA A 87 -8.44 -0.86 31.60
C ALA A 87 -9.57 0.09 32.02
N VAL A 88 -10.48 -0.41 32.86
CA VAL A 88 -11.58 0.37 33.44
C VAL A 88 -11.50 0.36 34.95
N GLY A 89 -11.87 1.47 35.57
CA GLY A 89 -12.04 1.62 37.01
C GLY A 89 -12.29 3.08 37.38
N ASP A 90 -13.02 3.31 38.47
CA ASP A 90 -13.29 4.65 39.02
C ASP A 90 -11.99 5.28 39.58
N LEU A 91 -11.28 6.07 38.77
CA LEU A 91 -10.03 6.70 39.18
C LEU A 91 -10.31 7.86 40.12
N ASN A 92 -11.38 8.62 39.90
CA ASN A 92 -11.60 9.88 40.62
C ASN A 92 -12.51 9.76 41.87
N GLY A 93 -13.12 8.59 42.08
CA GLY A 93 -13.99 8.27 43.21
C GLY A 93 -15.42 8.83 43.08
N ASP A 94 -15.89 9.14 41.87
CA ASP A 94 -17.23 9.70 41.63
C ASP A 94 -18.33 8.64 41.44
N GLY A 95 -17.95 7.36 41.40
CA GLY A 95 -18.85 6.23 41.24
C GLY A 95 -19.11 5.81 39.79
N TYR A 96 -18.45 6.44 38.81
CA TYR A 96 -18.46 6.02 37.41
C TYR A 96 -17.08 5.48 37.02
N ASP A 97 -17.05 4.31 36.38
CA ASP A 97 -15.78 3.76 35.89
C ASP A 97 -15.21 4.67 34.79
N ASP A 98 -13.94 5.00 34.92
CA ASP A 98 -13.15 5.69 33.92
C ASP A 98 -12.48 4.68 32.98
N LEU A 99 -12.16 5.11 31.76
CA LEU A 99 -11.47 4.30 30.76
C LEU A 99 -10.06 4.82 30.51
N VAL A 100 -9.06 3.96 30.71
CA VAL A 100 -7.68 4.21 30.30
C VAL A 100 -7.35 3.42 29.04
N VAL A 101 -6.89 4.10 28.00
CA VAL A 101 -6.56 3.55 26.68
C VAL A 101 -5.06 3.63 26.44
N ALA A 102 -4.42 2.48 26.29
CA ALA A 102 -3.00 2.36 25.93
C ALA A 102 -2.86 2.49 24.40
N ASN A 103 -2.36 3.64 23.94
CA ASN A 103 -2.09 3.87 22.52
C ASN A 103 -0.66 3.48 22.14
N GLN A 104 -0.53 2.76 21.03
CA GLN A 104 0.75 2.23 20.60
C GLN A 104 1.35 2.97 19.39
N HIS A 105 0.56 3.20 18.35
CA HIS A 105 1.03 3.79 17.09
C HIS A 105 -0.15 4.30 16.25
N ASN A 106 -0.18 5.58 15.91
CA ASN A 106 -1.33 6.20 15.21
C ASN A 106 -1.40 5.95 13.69
N GLY A 107 -0.49 5.14 13.14
CA GLY A 107 -0.39 4.89 11.69
C GLY A 107 0.75 5.67 11.03
N THR A 108 1.27 6.69 11.72
CA THR A 108 2.40 7.52 11.29
C THR A 108 3.61 7.41 12.24
N HIS A 109 3.42 7.45 13.57
CA HIS A 109 4.51 7.32 14.56
C HIS A 109 4.06 6.64 15.87
N ALA A 110 5.04 6.19 16.67
CA ALA A 110 4.83 5.50 17.96
C ALA A 110 4.85 6.44 19.19
N ASP A 111 5.28 7.70 19.02
CA ASP A 111 5.33 8.70 20.08
C ASP A 111 3.94 9.31 20.37
N VAL A 112 2.98 8.45 20.72
CA VAL A 112 1.59 8.81 21.02
C VAL A 112 1.32 8.73 22.53
N THR A 113 0.39 9.53 23.04
CA THR A 113 0.02 9.55 24.46
C THR A 113 -1.04 8.48 24.79
N ALA A 114 -1.08 7.97 26.02
CA ALA A 114 -2.25 7.23 26.50
C ALA A 114 -3.40 8.21 26.81
N TYR A 115 -4.63 7.75 26.65
CA TYR A 115 -5.83 8.55 26.92
C TYR A 115 -6.54 8.07 28.17
N ILE A 116 -7.03 9.00 28.98
CA ILE A 116 -7.95 8.75 30.09
C ILE A 116 -9.26 9.46 29.72
N TYR A 117 -10.34 8.70 29.59
CA TYR A 117 -11.70 9.19 29.43
C TYR A 117 -12.41 9.01 30.76
N TYR A 118 -12.78 10.11 31.41
CA TYR A 118 -13.48 10.03 32.67
C TYR A 118 -14.97 9.71 32.47
N GLY A 119 -15.47 8.80 33.30
CA GLY A 119 -16.88 8.48 33.44
C GLY A 119 -17.67 9.69 33.93
N SER A 120 -18.97 9.68 33.67
CA SER A 120 -19.89 10.73 34.12
C SER A 120 -21.32 10.23 34.04
N PRO A 121 -22.31 10.91 34.64
CA PRO A 121 -23.72 10.57 34.44
C PRO A 121 -24.10 10.40 32.96
N GLU A 122 -23.51 11.20 32.08
CA GLU A 122 -23.75 11.16 30.63
C GLU A 122 -22.91 10.10 29.87
N GLY A 123 -21.99 9.41 30.54
CA GLY A 123 -21.08 8.44 29.93
C GLY A 123 -19.69 9.00 29.57
N LEU A 124 -18.90 8.16 28.90
CA LEU A 124 -17.57 8.53 28.39
C LEU A 124 -17.68 9.50 27.22
N SER A 125 -16.82 10.52 27.19
CA SER A 125 -16.73 11.45 26.05
C SER A 125 -15.38 12.19 25.99
N GLU A 126 -15.05 12.75 24.83
CA GLU A 126 -13.85 13.60 24.66
C GLU A 126 -13.85 14.87 25.52
N ARG A 127 -15.01 15.28 26.04
CA ARG A 127 -15.14 16.47 26.89
C ARG A 127 -14.36 16.32 28.20
N TYR A 128 -14.27 15.09 28.71
CA TYR A 128 -13.60 14.74 29.95
C TYR A 128 -12.43 13.80 29.66
N LYS A 129 -11.48 14.30 28.85
CA LYS A 129 -10.28 13.56 28.45
C LYS A 129 -9.00 14.18 29.01
N THR A 130 -8.09 13.35 29.52
CA THR A 130 -6.70 13.72 29.83
C THR A 130 -5.73 12.79 29.12
N GLU A 131 -4.50 13.26 28.88
CA GLU A 131 -3.46 12.49 28.19
C GLU A 131 -2.22 12.33 29.06
N LEU A 132 -1.59 11.15 29.00
CA LEU A 132 -0.33 10.85 29.70
C LEU A 132 0.79 10.54 28.70
N PRO A 133 2.01 11.10 28.89
CA PRO A 133 3.13 10.92 27.96
C PRO A 133 3.82 9.55 28.15
N VAL A 134 3.16 8.49 27.68
CA VAL A 134 3.64 7.10 27.69
C VAL A 134 3.66 6.53 26.26
N PRO A 135 4.70 6.81 25.47
CA PRO A 135 4.77 6.40 24.06
C PRO A 135 4.89 4.89 23.88
N ASN A 136 4.40 4.37 22.75
CA ASN A 136 4.42 2.94 22.42
C ASN A 136 3.87 2.07 23.57
N CYS A 137 2.72 2.46 24.11
CA CYS A 137 2.10 1.79 25.23
C CYS A 137 1.35 0.53 24.75
N ARG A 138 1.63 -0.61 25.38
CA ARG A 138 1.09 -1.93 24.98
C ARG A 138 0.15 -2.56 25.99
N ALA A 139 0.26 -2.20 27.26
CA ALA A 139 -0.61 -2.75 28.29
C ALA A 139 -0.82 -1.72 29.39
N VAL A 140 -1.95 -1.85 30.09
CA VAL A 140 -2.31 -0.97 31.21
C VAL A 140 -3.07 -1.76 32.26
N ALA A 141 -2.86 -1.41 33.53
CA ALA A 141 -3.66 -1.87 34.67
C ALA A 141 -3.88 -0.73 35.66
N ILE A 142 -4.99 -0.79 36.39
CA ILE A 142 -5.41 0.21 37.39
C ILE A 142 -5.44 -0.46 38.76
N GLY A 143 -4.91 0.20 39.79
CA GLY A 143 -4.96 -0.28 41.16
C GLY A 143 -4.30 0.69 42.14
N ASP A 144 -4.77 0.72 43.39
CA ASP A 144 -4.14 1.50 44.47
C ASP A 144 -2.87 0.78 44.97
N PHE A 145 -1.76 0.97 44.25
CA PHE A 145 -0.51 0.24 44.53
C PHE A 145 0.21 0.75 45.78
N ASN A 146 -0.12 1.96 46.24
CA ASN A 146 0.54 2.64 47.36
C ASN A 146 -0.33 2.72 48.63
N GLY A 147 -1.61 2.32 48.55
CA GLY A 147 -2.57 2.26 49.66
C GLY A 147 -3.05 3.63 50.13
N ASP A 148 -2.98 4.67 49.29
CA ASP A 148 -3.40 6.03 49.65
C ASP A 148 -4.90 6.28 49.42
N GLY A 149 -5.61 5.29 48.88
CA GLY A 149 -7.04 5.33 48.59
C GLY A 149 -7.38 5.95 47.22
N LEU A 150 -6.38 6.31 46.41
CA LEU A 150 -6.54 6.80 45.05
C LEU A 150 -5.96 5.77 44.08
N PRO A 151 -6.74 5.25 43.11
CA PRO A 151 -6.21 4.31 42.14
C PRO A 151 -5.07 4.90 41.29
N ASP A 152 -3.97 4.16 41.19
CA ASP A 152 -2.83 4.46 40.33
C ASP A 152 -2.98 3.75 38.97
N ILE A 153 -2.11 4.11 38.01
CA ILE A 153 -2.09 3.48 36.68
C ILE A 153 -0.68 2.95 36.36
N ALA A 154 -0.58 1.66 36.05
CA ALA A 154 0.64 1.03 35.56
C ALA A 154 0.55 0.81 34.04
N PHE A 155 1.57 1.22 33.30
CA PHE A 155 1.68 1.07 31.85
C PHE A 155 2.89 0.22 31.46
N ALA A 156 2.76 -0.63 30.44
CA ALA A 156 3.90 -1.19 29.70
C ALA A 156 4.26 -0.26 28.54
N SER A 157 5.44 0.35 28.58
CA SER A 157 5.88 1.37 27.61
C SER A 157 7.37 1.25 27.35
N ASN A 158 7.77 1.13 26.07
CA ASN A 158 9.17 1.05 25.63
C ASN A 158 10.04 0.05 26.42
N GLY A 159 9.48 -1.14 26.69
CA GLY A 159 10.17 -2.21 27.41
C GLY A 159 10.35 -1.98 28.92
N LYS A 160 9.58 -1.04 29.49
CA LYS A 160 9.57 -0.72 30.92
C LYS A 160 8.15 -0.69 31.46
N ILE A 161 8.01 -0.78 32.78
CA ILE A 161 6.77 -0.44 33.49
C ILE A 161 6.87 1.02 33.92
N VAL A 162 5.86 1.83 33.60
CA VAL A 162 5.72 3.21 34.07
C VAL A 162 4.46 3.30 34.92
N VAL A 163 4.62 3.60 36.20
CA VAL A 163 3.52 3.75 37.15
C VAL A 163 3.27 5.23 37.40
N TYR A 164 2.07 5.71 37.12
CA TYR A 164 1.62 7.04 37.49
C TYR A 164 0.84 6.95 38.79
N HIS A 165 1.35 7.64 39.81
CA HIS A 165 0.64 7.74 41.07
C HIS A 165 -0.40 8.84 40.98
N GLN A 166 -1.62 8.53 41.42
CA GLN A 166 -2.65 9.54 41.49
C GLN A 166 -2.42 10.44 42.71
N THR A 167 -2.84 11.70 42.60
CA THR A 167 -2.79 12.64 43.72
C THR A 167 -4.14 13.31 43.88
N ALA A 168 -4.34 14.05 44.97
CA ALA A 168 -5.53 14.88 45.15
C ALA A 168 -5.73 15.95 44.05
N ASN A 169 -4.74 16.20 43.19
CA ASN A 169 -4.86 17.08 42.03
C ASN A 169 -5.00 16.31 40.69
N GLY A 170 -5.28 15.01 40.74
CA GLY A 170 -5.28 14.10 39.59
C GLY A 170 -3.87 13.68 39.16
N PHE A 171 -3.77 13.10 37.96
CA PHE A 171 -2.53 12.64 37.36
C PHE A 171 -1.65 13.79 36.85
N ARG A 172 -0.34 13.69 37.10
CA ARG A 172 0.67 14.60 36.55
C ARG A 172 1.83 13.82 35.96
N HIS A 173 2.42 14.33 34.88
CA HIS A 173 3.51 13.65 34.20
C HIS A 173 4.77 13.42 35.08
N THR A 174 4.94 14.23 36.14
CA THR A 174 6.07 14.16 37.09
C THR A 174 5.89 13.13 38.19
N ASP A 175 4.66 12.70 38.44
CA ASP A 175 4.32 11.88 39.59
C ASP A 175 4.32 10.41 39.16
N SER A 176 5.46 9.97 38.62
CA SER A 176 5.64 8.63 38.07
C SER A 176 6.91 7.94 38.53
N VAL A 177 6.85 6.61 38.58
CA VAL A 177 7.98 5.72 38.84
C VAL A 177 8.17 4.82 37.62
N THR A 178 9.42 4.64 37.21
CA THR A 178 9.78 3.72 36.12
C THR A 178 10.52 2.52 36.68
N LEU A 179 10.03 1.32 36.37
CA LEU A 179 10.65 0.05 36.71
C LEU A 179 11.25 -0.58 35.45
N ASP A 180 12.52 -0.97 35.53
CA ASP A 180 13.27 -1.55 34.41
C ASP A 180 12.92 -3.03 34.21
N MET A 181 11.73 -3.28 33.67
CA MET A 181 11.18 -4.60 33.41
C MET A 181 10.37 -4.59 32.12
N GLU A 182 10.78 -5.43 31.16
CA GLU A 182 10.03 -5.66 29.92
C GLU A 182 8.89 -6.63 30.18
N VAL A 183 7.66 -6.09 30.11
CA VAL A 183 6.42 -6.86 30.25
C VAL A 183 5.59 -6.74 28.98
N THR A 184 4.84 -7.80 28.66
CA THR A 184 3.95 -7.84 27.50
C THR A 184 2.52 -7.50 27.90
N HIS A 185 2.01 -8.11 28.96
CA HIS A 185 0.66 -7.91 29.49
C HIS A 185 0.67 -7.85 31.02
N MET A 186 -0.40 -7.30 31.60
CA MET A 186 -0.54 -7.14 33.05
C MET A 186 -2.01 -7.15 33.50
N ALA A 187 -2.23 -7.53 34.76
CA ALA A 187 -3.48 -7.38 35.48
C ALA A 187 -3.18 -6.88 36.90
N ALA A 188 -4.11 -6.14 37.51
CA ALA A 188 -3.97 -5.64 38.87
C ALA A 188 -5.15 -6.05 39.74
N GLY A 189 -4.88 -6.18 41.05
CA GLY A 189 -5.87 -6.50 42.07
C GLY A 189 -5.17 -6.77 43.40
N ASP A 190 -5.89 -6.67 44.52
CA ASP A 190 -5.37 -7.02 45.85
C ASP A 190 -5.35 -8.55 45.99
N ILE A 191 -4.24 -9.18 45.59
CA ILE A 191 -4.12 -10.64 45.44
C ILE A 191 -3.94 -11.30 46.81
N ASP A 192 -3.20 -10.67 47.73
CA ASP A 192 -2.96 -11.19 49.08
C ASP A 192 -3.92 -10.66 50.15
N ARG A 193 -4.81 -9.72 49.79
CA ARG A 193 -5.82 -9.11 50.66
C ARG A 193 -5.21 -8.28 51.78
N ASP A 194 -4.07 -7.64 51.51
CA ASP A 194 -3.39 -6.76 52.47
C ASP A 194 -3.84 -5.29 52.37
N GLY A 195 -4.70 -4.98 51.41
CA GLY A 195 -5.27 -3.65 51.17
C GLY A 195 -4.48 -2.80 50.19
N PHE A 196 -3.41 -3.32 49.60
CA PHE A 196 -2.68 -2.72 48.49
C PHE A 196 -3.01 -3.50 47.22
N ALA A 197 -3.20 -2.80 46.10
CA ALA A 197 -3.27 -3.49 44.82
C ALA A 197 -1.89 -4.06 44.47
N ASP A 198 -1.90 -5.26 43.88
CA ASP A 198 -0.72 -5.92 43.33
C ASP A 198 -0.76 -5.91 41.81
N LEU A 199 0.40 -6.09 41.18
CA LEU A 199 0.51 -6.15 39.72
C LEU A 199 1.02 -7.52 39.25
N TYR A 200 0.14 -8.31 38.64
CA TYR A 200 0.49 -9.58 38.01
C TYR A 200 0.93 -9.34 36.55
N VAL A 201 2.20 -9.61 36.25
CA VAL A 201 2.83 -9.31 34.96
C VAL A 201 3.34 -10.55 34.25
N ARG A 202 3.14 -10.57 32.93
CA ARG A 202 3.83 -11.48 32.02
C ARG A 202 5.10 -10.82 31.51
N THR A 203 6.22 -11.51 31.67
CA THR A 203 7.56 -11.00 31.40
C THR A 203 8.21 -11.77 30.25
N LYS A 204 9.11 -11.11 29.52
CA LYS A 204 9.84 -11.74 28.41
C LYS A 204 11.04 -12.54 28.92
N GLY A 205 11.15 -13.81 28.53
CA GLY A 205 12.32 -14.65 28.81
C GLY A 205 12.55 -15.03 30.28
N ARG A 206 11.54 -14.88 31.15
CA ARG A 206 11.57 -15.26 32.57
C ARG A 206 10.17 -15.69 33.03
N PRO A 207 10.01 -16.27 34.23
CA PRO A 207 8.68 -16.59 34.76
C PRO A 207 7.82 -15.33 34.94
N PRO A 208 6.49 -15.41 34.72
CA PRO A 208 5.54 -14.39 35.16
C PRO A 208 5.67 -14.12 36.67
N LEU A 209 5.33 -12.91 37.10
CA LEU A 209 5.58 -12.45 38.47
C LEU A 209 4.38 -11.67 38.98
N VAL A 210 4.12 -11.75 40.27
CA VAL A 210 3.36 -10.73 41.00
C VAL A 210 4.35 -9.74 41.59
N LEU A 211 4.17 -8.45 41.32
CA LEU A 211 4.81 -7.36 42.05
C LEU A 211 3.85 -6.91 43.15
N TRP A 212 4.31 -6.97 44.40
CA TRP A 212 3.44 -6.70 45.54
C TRP A 212 3.34 -5.21 45.82
N GLY A 213 2.12 -4.74 46.07
CA GLY A 213 1.82 -3.40 46.57
C GLY A 213 2.42 -3.16 47.96
N SER A 214 2.65 -1.88 48.27
CA SER A 214 3.18 -1.47 49.57
C SER A 214 3.00 0.03 49.77
N PRO A 215 3.19 0.60 50.98
CA PRO A 215 3.18 2.05 51.17
C PRO A 215 4.19 2.83 50.30
N GLU A 216 5.23 2.16 49.80
CA GLU A 216 6.21 2.73 48.88
C GLU A 216 5.85 2.51 47.39
N GLY A 217 4.68 1.93 47.10
CA GLY A 217 4.25 1.52 45.77
C GLY A 217 4.87 0.19 45.31
N LEU A 218 4.80 -0.06 43.99
CA LEU A 218 5.39 -1.25 43.37
C LEU A 218 6.92 -1.19 43.37
N GLN A 219 7.56 -2.30 43.77
CA GLN A 219 9.02 -2.44 43.73
C GLN A 219 9.45 -3.76 43.08
N LEU A 220 10.50 -3.72 42.24
CA LEU A 220 11.03 -4.91 41.59
C LEU A 220 11.58 -5.95 42.58
N SER A 221 12.01 -5.56 43.78
CA SER A 221 12.50 -6.48 44.81
C SER A 221 11.41 -7.22 45.57
N ALA A 222 10.18 -6.69 45.58
CA ALA A 222 9.03 -7.28 46.25
C ALA A 222 8.20 -8.05 45.23
N ASN A 223 8.63 -9.26 44.88
CA ASN A 223 7.95 -10.07 43.87
C ASN A 223 7.89 -11.55 44.22
N THR A 224 6.88 -12.24 43.68
CA THR A 224 6.75 -13.70 43.72
C THR A 224 6.60 -14.25 42.30
N PRO A 225 7.45 -15.20 41.87
CA PRO A 225 7.30 -15.85 40.56
C PRO A 225 6.15 -16.85 40.54
N ILE A 226 5.45 -16.94 39.41
CA ILE A 226 4.29 -17.80 39.21
C ILE A 226 4.61 -18.87 38.16
N GLY A 227 4.70 -20.13 38.61
CA GLY A 227 5.00 -21.28 37.74
C GLY A 227 6.44 -21.30 37.23
N GLY A 228 6.64 -21.92 36.05
CA GLY A 228 7.95 -22.06 35.41
C GLY A 228 8.30 -20.93 34.43
N ASP A 229 9.41 -21.07 33.72
CA ASP A 229 9.76 -20.18 32.61
C ASP A 229 8.63 -20.14 31.57
N ASP A 230 8.46 -19.00 30.90
CA ASP A 230 7.54 -18.83 29.77
C ASP A 230 8.34 -18.70 28.45
N PRO A 231 8.83 -19.82 27.88
CA PRO A 231 9.48 -19.79 26.57
C PRO A 231 8.51 -19.34 25.46
N GLY A 232 7.19 -19.44 25.71
CA GLY A 232 6.10 -18.94 24.84
C GLY A 232 5.89 -17.43 24.90
N SER A 233 6.69 -16.67 25.66
CA SER A 233 6.85 -15.21 25.46
C SER A 233 7.46 -14.87 24.10
N LEU A 234 7.93 -15.87 23.35
CA LEU A 234 8.09 -15.79 21.90
C LEU A 234 6.71 -15.65 21.27
N GLN A 235 6.35 -14.40 20.97
CA GLN A 235 5.52 -14.00 19.83
C GLN A 235 5.15 -15.19 18.92
N LEU A 236 3.95 -15.75 19.13
CA LEU A 236 3.45 -16.84 18.28
C LEU A 236 3.15 -16.20 16.92
N ALA A 237 3.68 -16.79 15.85
CA ALA A 237 3.25 -16.43 14.51
C ALA A 237 1.75 -16.72 14.44
N SER A 238 0.89 -15.70 14.54
CA SER A 238 -0.53 -15.90 14.30
C SER A 238 -0.68 -16.15 12.82
N THR A 239 -1.19 -17.32 12.47
CA THR A 239 -1.16 -17.82 11.09
C THR A 239 -2.34 -17.32 10.24
N THR A 240 -3.06 -16.28 10.67
CA THR A 240 -4.04 -15.56 9.84
C THR A 240 -3.33 -14.60 8.88
N ALA A 241 -2.59 -15.18 7.95
CA ALA A 241 -1.55 -14.57 7.14
C ALA A 241 -1.89 -13.19 6.55
N GLY A 242 -1.04 -12.22 6.89
CA GLY A 242 -0.84 -11.01 6.12
C GLY A 242 -0.25 -9.85 6.93
N TRP A 243 1.00 -9.51 6.62
CA TRP A 243 2.03 -9.11 7.60
C TRP A 243 2.12 -10.12 8.76
N MET A 244 3.33 -10.54 9.09
CA MET A 244 3.59 -11.35 10.29
C MET A 244 3.31 -10.48 11.53
N THR A 245 2.05 -10.33 11.94
CA THR A 245 1.75 -9.85 13.29
C THR A 245 1.70 -11.04 14.21
N PHE A 246 2.53 -10.97 15.22
CA PHE A 246 2.59 -11.95 16.26
C PHE A 246 1.42 -11.70 17.21
N VAL A 247 0.68 -12.76 17.55
CA VAL A 247 -0.26 -12.66 18.66
C VAL A 247 0.53 -12.88 19.92
N GLU A 248 0.36 -11.98 20.89
CA GLU A 248 1.10 -12.02 22.15
C GLU A 248 0.54 -13.10 23.09
N GLY A 249 0.49 -14.37 22.65
CA GLY A 249 0.11 -15.54 23.45
C GLY A 249 -1.05 -15.29 24.42
N TRP A 250 -0.85 -15.66 25.69
CA TRP A 250 -1.83 -15.47 26.76
C TRP A 250 -1.65 -14.16 27.54
N ALA A 251 -2.75 -13.62 28.06
CA ALA A 251 -2.78 -12.46 28.95
C ALA A 251 -2.94 -12.88 30.42
N PRO A 252 -2.17 -12.31 31.38
CA PRO A 252 -2.42 -12.44 32.81
C PRO A 252 -3.86 -12.10 33.18
N LYS A 253 -4.51 -13.00 33.92
CA LYS A 253 -5.82 -12.76 34.53
C LYS A 253 -5.79 -13.16 36.00
N ILE A 254 -6.42 -12.33 36.82
CA ILE A 254 -6.73 -12.65 38.22
C ILE A 254 -8.18 -13.07 38.22
N VAL A 255 -8.43 -14.35 38.53
CA VAL A 255 -9.73 -14.98 38.45
C VAL A 255 -10.16 -15.39 39.85
N GLU A 256 -11.38 -15.07 40.26
CA GLU A 256 -11.92 -15.58 41.53
C GLU A 256 -12.58 -16.94 41.33
N LEU A 257 -12.20 -17.92 42.17
CA LEU A 257 -12.83 -19.23 42.23
C LEU A 257 -13.16 -19.57 43.68
N GLY A 258 -14.44 -19.76 43.99
CA GLY A 258 -14.93 -20.00 45.35
C GLY A 258 -14.54 -18.88 46.33
N GLY A 259 -14.53 -17.63 45.84
CA GLY A 259 -14.17 -16.44 46.61
C GLY A 259 -12.68 -16.33 46.97
N LYS A 260 -11.79 -16.99 46.21
CA LYS A 260 -10.33 -16.90 46.36
C LYS A 260 -9.68 -16.50 45.04
N PRO A 261 -8.60 -15.70 45.06
CA PRO A 261 -7.90 -15.30 43.85
C PRO A 261 -7.02 -16.42 43.30
N PHE A 262 -7.10 -16.63 41.99
CA PHE A 262 -6.26 -17.51 41.21
C PHE A 262 -5.61 -16.73 40.07
N LEU A 263 -4.32 -16.99 39.84
CA LEU A 263 -3.55 -16.37 38.77
C LEU A 263 -3.53 -17.31 37.57
N PHE A 264 -4.18 -16.90 36.49
CA PHE A 264 -4.23 -17.65 35.24
C PHE A 264 -2.93 -17.48 34.44
N ARG A 265 -2.41 -18.59 33.93
CA ARG A 265 -1.44 -18.61 32.83
C ARG A 265 -1.63 -19.82 31.93
N GLN A 266 -1.18 -19.71 30.68
CA GLN A 266 -1.00 -20.87 29.81
C GLN A 266 0.31 -21.61 30.18
N GLU A 267 0.27 -22.93 30.23
CA GLU A 267 1.43 -23.81 30.33
C GLU A 267 1.35 -24.96 29.33
N ASN A 268 2.20 -24.92 28.29
CA ASN A 268 2.19 -25.88 27.19
C ASN A 268 0.79 -26.03 26.56
N ASP A 269 0.16 -27.18 26.81
CA ASP A 269 -1.14 -27.62 26.30
C ASP A 269 -2.26 -27.51 27.35
N ALA A 270 -2.08 -26.69 28.38
CA ALA A 270 -3.01 -26.53 29.49
C ALA A 270 -3.17 -25.07 29.97
N ALA A 271 -4.33 -24.78 30.54
CA ALA A 271 -4.59 -23.60 31.36
C ALA A 271 -4.29 -23.94 32.83
N ALA A 272 -3.42 -23.16 33.48
CA ALA A 272 -3.05 -23.31 34.88
C ALA A 272 -3.55 -22.11 35.70
N PHE A 273 -4.15 -22.39 36.84
CA PHE A 273 -4.70 -21.42 37.77
C PHE A 273 -4.02 -21.58 39.12
N TYR A 274 -3.14 -20.65 39.47
CA TYR A 274 -2.34 -20.70 40.70
C TYR A 274 -3.07 -20.02 41.85
N PRO A 275 -3.46 -20.73 42.93
CA PRO A 275 -4.01 -20.08 44.11
C PRO A 275 -2.91 -19.28 44.81
N CYS A 276 -3.24 -18.06 45.23
CA CYS A 276 -2.36 -17.26 46.07
C CYS A 276 -2.93 -17.15 47.50
N GLY A 277 -2.10 -17.49 48.49
CA GLY A 277 -2.42 -17.26 49.90
C GLY A 277 -2.14 -15.81 50.30
N GLY A 278 -2.80 -15.35 51.37
CA GLY A 278 -2.58 -14.00 51.93
C GLY A 278 -1.20 -13.81 52.59
N ASP A 279 -0.40 -14.86 52.70
CA ASP A 279 1.02 -14.80 53.05
C ASP A 279 1.93 -14.77 51.82
N ARG A 280 1.36 -14.47 50.63
CA ARG A 280 2.03 -14.41 49.32
C ARG A 280 2.59 -15.76 48.86
N THR A 281 2.14 -16.87 49.46
CA THR A 281 2.53 -18.23 49.05
C THR A 281 1.70 -18.71 47.86
N ILE A 282 2.38 -19.29 46.87
CA ILE A 282 1.75 -19.86 45.68
C ILE A 282 1.52 -21.35 45.91
N GLY A 283 0.25 -21.77 45.85
CA GLY A 283 -0.13 -23.17 46.01
C GLY A 283 -0.06 -23.98 44.71
N GLU A 284 -0.39 -25.26 44.82
CA GLU A 284 -0.50 -26.15 43.65
C GLU A 284 -1.61 -25.66 42.70
N PRO A 285 -1.32 -25.53 41.40
CA PRO A 285 -2.28 -24.99 40.45
C PRO A 285 -3.42 -25.97 40.15
N LEU A 286 -4.61 -25.44 39.91
CA LEU A 286 -5.66 -26.13 39.16
C LEU A 286 -5.26 -26.13 37.67
N VAL A 287 -5.22 -27.30 37.04
CA VAL A 287 -4.77 -27.46 35.65
C VAL A 287 -5.88 -28.06 34.80
N ILE A 288 -6.20 -27.40 33.68
CA ILE A 288 -7.19 -27.85 32.69
C ILE A 288 -6.48 -28.08 31.36
N GLY A 289 -6.58 -29.30 30.82
CA GLY A 289 -6.04 -29.65 29.51
C GLY A 289 -6.78 -28.90 28.40
N CYS A 290 -6.15 -27.87 27.86
CA CYS A 290 -6.70 -27.04 26.78
C CYS A 290 -5.55 -26.31 26.09
N ARG A 291 -5.35 -26.59 24.81
CA ARG A 291 -4.26 -26.02 24.01
C ARG A 291 -4.62 -24.61 23.56
N ASN A 292 -3.60 -23.78 23.35
CA ASN A 292 -3.72 -22.45 22.74
C ASN A 292 -4.70 -21.49 23.46
N VAL A 293 -4.85 -21.65 24.77
CA VAL A 293 -5.66 -20.75 25.60
C VAL A 293 -4.92 -19.43 25.73
N VAL A 294 -5.62 -18.33 25.44
CA VAL A 294 -5.06 -16.97 25.48
C VAL A 294 -5.64 -16.13 26.62
N SER A 295 -6.83 -16.46 27.10
CA SER A 295 -7.47 -15.75 28.21
C SER A 295 -8.43 -16.66 28.96
N ALA A 296 -8.74 -16.30 30.20
CA ALA A 296 -9.65 -17.02 31.07
C ALA A 296 -10.50 -16.08 31.91
N GLY A 297 -11.73 -16.49 32.18
CA GLY A 297 -12.63 -15.86 33.14
C GLY A 297 -13.37 -16.93 33.94
N ALA A 298 -13.93 -16.54 35.09
CA ALA A 298 -14.81 -17.42 35.86
C ALA A 298 -15.96 -16.66 36.51
N ALA A 299 -17.11 -17.33 36.58
CA ALA A 299 -18.30 -16.90 37.31
C ALA A 299 -19.25 -18.09 37.45
N ASP A 300 -20.18 -18.03 38.40
CA ASP A 300 -21.33 -18.93 38.43
C ASP A 300 -22.29 -18.59 37.28
N LEU A 301 -22.19 -19.32 36.18
CA LEU A 301 -22.94 -19.05 34.94
C LEU A 301 -24.34 -19.69 34.95
N ASN A 302 -24.57 -20.68 35.81
CA ASN A 302 -25.81 -21.44 35.84
C ASN A 302 -26.60 -21.29 37.16
N GLY A 303 -26.05 -20.58 38.14
CA GLY A 303 -26.66 -20.31 39.45
C GLY A 303 -26.61 -21.49 40.42
N ASP A 304 -25.73 -22.48 40.21
CA ASP A 304 -25.63 -23.67 41.06
C ASP A 304 -24.69 -23.47 42.27
N GLY A 305 -24.03 -22.31 42.37
CA GLY A 305 -23.11 -21.95 43.43
C GLY A 305 -21.67 -22.43 43.22
N TYR A 306 -21.35 -23.00 42.05
CA TYR A 306 -19.98 -23.29 41.62
C TYR A 306 -19.59 -22.41 40.44
N ASP A 307 -18.40 -21.80 40.50
CA ASP A 307 -17.90 -21.03 39.37
C ASP A 307 -17.57 -21.94 38.18
N GLU A 308 -18.04 -21.55 37.00
CA GLU A 308 -17.59 -22.05 35.70
C GLU A 308 -16.28 -21.38 35.29
N ILE A 309 -15.45 -22.10 34.53
CA ILE A 309 -14.27 -21.51 33.88
C ILE A 309 -14.53 -21.40 32.39
N VAL A 310 -14.39 -20.19 31.85
CA VAL A 310 -14.41 -19.93 30.41
C VAL A 310 -12.99 -19.73 29.92
N LEU A 311 -12.59 -20.49 28.91
CA LEU A 311 -11.28 -20.40 28.26
C LEU A 311 -11.44 -19.91 26.83
N ALA A 312 -10.84 -18.75 26.53
CA ALA A 312 -10.71 -18.25 25.16
C ALA A 312 -9.52 -18.94 24.48
N VAL A 313 -9.73 -19.51 23.30
CA VAL A 313 -8.73 -20.26 22.54
C VAL A 313 -8.48 -19.60 21.20
N CYS A 314 -7.22 -19.35 20.85
CA CYS A 314 -6.81 -18.84 19.54
C CYS A 314 -6.04 -19.92 18.78
N ALA A 315 -6.64 -20.57 17.80
CA ALA A 315 -6.03 -21.71 17.10
C ALA A 315 -5.29 -21.33 15.80
N ASP A 316 -4.56 -22.28 15.22
CA ASP A 316 -3.87 -22.11 13.93
C ASP A 316 -4.85 -22.03 12.75
N ARG A 317 -4.39 -21.43 11.64
CA ARG A 317 -5.12 -21.13 10.39
C ARG A 317 -6.05 -22.23 9.87
N ASP A 318 -5.66 -23.50 9.97
CA ASP A 318 -6.39 -24.63 9.37
C ASP A 318 -7.23 -25.42 10.39
N ALA A 319 -7.32 -24.94 11.64
CA ALA A 319 -8.06 -25.58 12.70
C ALA A 319 -9.46 -24.95 12.87
N ASN A 320 -10.45 -25.79 13.18
CA ASN A 320 -11.71 -25.30 13.73
C ASN A 320 -11.45 -24.81 15.15
N GLU A 321 -11.31 -23.48 15.31
CA GLU A 321 -11.15 -22.86 16.61
C GLU A 321 -12.43 -23.00 17.44
N LEU A 322 -12.26 -23.39 18.71
CA LEU A 322 -13.34 -23.47 19.68
C LEU A 322 -12.81 -22.97 21.02
N SER A 323 -13.46 -21.95 21.57
CA SER A 323 -13.35 -21.58 22.98
C SER A 323 -14.27 -22.48 23.82
N TRP A 324 -14.12 -22.50 25.14
CA TRP A 324 -14.77 -23.52 25.97
C TRP A 324 -15.31 -22.97 27.29
N VAL A 325 -16.48 -23.45 27.68
CA VAL A 325 -17.00 -23.34 29.05
C VAL A 325 -16.78 -24.68 29.75
N TYR A 326 -16.05 -24.70 30.87
CA TYR A 326 -15.89 -25.86 31.74
C TYR A 326 -16.82 -25.71 32.95
N TRP A 327 -17.80 -26.63 33.06
CA TRP A 327 -18.85 -26.58 34.07
C TRP A 327 -18.34 -27.00 35.45
N GLY A 328 -18.47 -26.09 36.41
CA GLY A 328 -18.07 -26.25 37.80
C GLY A 328 -18.93 -27.29 38.53
N GLY A 329 -18.49 -27.70 39.72
CA GLY A 329 -19.25 -28.61 40.55
C GLY A 329 -18.42 -29.22 41.67
N ALA A 330 -19.08 -30.00 42.55
CA ALA A 330 -18.43 -30.65 43.69
C ALA A 330 -17.25 -31.57 43.32
N ALA A 331 -17.23 -32.10 42.09
CA ALA A 331 -16.15 -32.95 41.57
C ALA A 331 -15.01 -32.16 40.87
N GLY A 332 -15.11 -30.83 40.80
CA GLY A 332 -14.21 -29.97 40.04
C GLY A 332 -14.54 -29.93 38.54
N PHE A 333 -13.53 -29.58 37.74
CA PHE A 333 -13.63 -29.39 36.29
C PHE A 333 -13.18 -30.65 35.52
N GLY A 334 -13.86 -30.97 34.42
CA GLY A 334 -13.51 -32.14 33.59
C GLY A 334 -13.87 -31.97 32.11
N GLU A 335 -13.12 -32.61 31.22
CA GLU A 335 -13.33 -32.53 29.75
C GLU A 335 -14.68 -33.07 29.28
N ASN A 336 -15.33 -33.93 30.06
CA ASN A 336 -16.66 -34.46 29.79
C ASN A 336 -17.79 -33.52 30.24
N ARG A 337 -17.48 -32.44 30.95
CA ARG A 337 -18.42 -31.40 31.42
C ARG A 337 -18.02 -30.05 30.85
N ARG A 338 -17.98 -29.94 29.52
CA ARG A 338 -17.68 -28.68 28.83
C ARG A 338 -18.60 -28.44 27.64
N THR A 339 -18.82 -27.16 27.33
CA THR A 339 -19.56 -26.70 26.15
C THR A 339 -18.60 -25.95 25.23
N ALA A 340 -18.68 -26.22 23.92
CA ALA A 340 -17.89 -25.54 22.91
C ALA A 340 -18.54 -24.20 22.52
N LEU A 341 -17.71 -23.17 22.36
CA LEU A 341 -18.06 -21.85 21.83
C LEU A 341 -17.39 -21.69 20.46
N PRO A 342 -18.15 -21.62 19.35
CA PRO A 342 -17.58 -21.31 18.05
C PRO A 342 -16.95 -19.92 18.04
N THR A 343 -15.62 -19.84 17.93
CA THR A 343 -14.89 -18.57 17.92
C THR A 343 -13.94 -18.51 16.74
N ILE A 344 -13.51 -17.30 16.39
CA ILE A 344 -12.43 -17.06 15.43
C ILE A 344 -11.44 -16.05 16.01
N SER A 345 -10.16 -16.40 16.05
CA SER A 345 -9.09 -15.54 16.58
C SER A 345 -9.44 -14.92 17.94
N ALA A 346 -9.96 -15.71 18.88
CA ALA A 346 -10.30 -15.19 20.21
C ALA A 346 -9.07 -14.53 20.86
N ARG A 347 -9.27 -13.38 21.52
CA ARG A 347 -8.22 -12.57 22.15
C ARG A 347 -8.37 -12.49 23.65
N ASP A 348 -9.61 -12.28 24.08
CA ASP A 348 -9.91 -12.07 25.49
C ASP A 348 -11.32 -12.58 25.83
N VAL A 349 -11.54 -12.85 27.12
CA VAL A 349 -12.85 -13.15 27.68
C VAL A 349 -13.11 -12.26 28.89
N SER A 350 -14.33 -11.72 28.95
CA SER A 350 -14.87 -10.99 30.08
C SER A 350 -16.26 -11.54 30.41
N ILE A 351 -16.62 -11.53 31.69
CA ILE A 351 -17.86 -12.12 32.18
C ILE A 351 -18.53 -11.13 33.12
N GLY A 352 -19.82 -10.90 32.95
CA GLY A 352 -20.58 -9.97 33.79
C GLY A 352 -22.07 -10.02 33.50
N ASP A 353 -22.88 -9.65 34.48
CA ASP A 353 -24.33 -9.52 34.35
C ASP A 353 -24.67 -8.24 33.57
N LEU A 354 -25.04 -8.40 32.29
CA LEU A 354 -25.22 -7.29 31.36
C LEU A 354 -26.68 -6.81 31.27
N ASP A 355 -27.64 -7.56 31.79
CA ASP A 355 -29.06 -7.20 31.79
C ASP A 355 -29.71 -7.21 33.18
N GLY A 356 -28.93 -7.44 34.23
CA GLY A 356 -29.37 -7.38 35.61
C GLY A 356 -30.25 -8.56 36.04
N ASP A 357 -30.30 -9.66 35.26
CA ASP A 357 -31.09 -10.83 35.60
C ASP A 357 -30.43 -11.75 36.65
N GLY A 358 -29.18 -11.43 37.02
CA GLY A 358 -28.36 -12.17 37.99
C GLY A 358 -27.63 -13.38 37.39
N VAL A 359 -27.72 -13.61 36.08
CA VAL A 359 -26.97 -14.60 35.32
C VAL A 359 -25.96 -13.87 34.43
N PRO A 360 -24.65 -14.02 34.69
CA PRO A 360 -23.66 -13.32 33.89
C PRO A 360 -23.56 -13.85 32.45
N GLU A 361 -23.39 -12.92 31.51
CA GLU A 361 -23.06 -13.20 30.11
C GLU A 361 -21.56 -13.39 29.90
N ILE A 362 -21.22 -14.17 28.88
CA ILE A 362 -19.84 -14.36 28.42
C ILE A 362 -19.58 -13.47 27.21
N VAL A 363 -18.59 -12.59 27.31
CA VAL A 363 -18.12 -11.75 26.21
C VAL A 363 -16.79 -12.31 25.70
N ILE A 364 -16.75 -12.73 24.43
CA ILE A 364 -15.52 -13.14 23.74
C ILE A 364 -15.10 -12.04 22.77
N CYS A 365 -13.94 -11.45 23.04
CA CYS A 365 -13.27 -10.51 22.16
C CYS A 365 -12.58 -11.28 21.03
N GLN A 366 -12.83 -10.90 19.78
CA GLN A 366 -12.23 -11.54 18.61
C GLN A 366 -11.34 -10.59 17.82
N GLY A 367 -10.18 -11.12 17.40
CA GLY A 367 -9.20 -10.41 16.58
C GLY A 367 -9.47 -10.55 15.08
N ARG A 368 -8.45 -10.32 14.26
CA ARG A 368 -8.48 -10.43 12.79
C ARG A 368 -8.55 -11.86 12.26
N THR A 369 -8.98 -12.00 11.01
CA THR A 369 -8.90 -13.21 10.18
C THR A 369 -7.77 -13.10 9.13
N ASP A 370 -7.60 -14.11 8.28
CA ASP A 370 -6.63 -14.09 7.18
C ASP A 370 -7.01 -13.13 6.03
N VAL A 371 -8.24 -12.61 6.05
CA VAL A 371 -8.75 -11.71 5.01
C VAL A 371 -9.21 -10.35 5.53
N MET A 372 -9.58 -10.24 6.81
CA MET A 372 -10.15 -9.00 7.40
C MET A 372 -9.59 -8.71 8.80
N ASN A 373 -9.25 -7.45 9.07
CA ASN A 373 -9.05 -6.98 10.45
C ASN A 373 -10.40 -6.70 11.14
N THR A 374 -11.43 -6.37 10.37
CA THR A 374 -12.79 -6.19 10.88
C THR A 374 -13.49 -7.54 11.01
N THR A 375 -13.92 -7.87 12.22
CA THR A 375 -14.61 -9.12 12.57
C THR A 375 -15.80 -8.82 13.48
N GLU A 376 -16.31 -9.83 14.18
CA GLU A 376 -17.38 -9.69 15.15
C GLU A 376 -16.93 -10.28 16.48
N SER A 377 -17.04 -9.53 17.57
CA SER A 377 -16.95 -10.07 18.93
C SER A 377 -18.31 -10.59 19.38
N LEU A 378 -18.32 -11.53 20.33
CA LEU A 378 -19.49 -12.36 20.63
C LEU A 378 -19.95 -12.19 22.07
N ILE A 379 -21.26 -12.13 22.29
CA ILE A 379 -21.87 -12.27 23.62
C ILE A 379 -22.70 -13.55 23.63
N TYR A 380 -22.34 -14.49 24.50
CA TYR A 380 -23.10 -15.70 24.75
C TYR A 380 -23.96 -15.55 25.99
N ARG A 381 -25.26 -15.81 25.81
CA ARG A 381 -26.22 -15.91 26.92
C ARG A 381 -26.36 -17.35 27.38
N VAL A 382 -26.38 -17.51 28.69
CA VAL A 382 -26.54 -18.82 29.34
C VAL A 382 -28.00 -19.00 29.71
N SER A 383 -28.67 -20.02 29.16
CA SER A 383 -30.09 -20.24 29.46
C SER A 383 -30.29 -20.93 30.81
N GLN A 384 -31.21 -20.42 31.63
CA GLN A 384 -31.61 -21.05 32.89
C GLN A 384 -32.39 -22.37 32.71
N GLN A 385 -32.75 -22.77 31.48
CA GLN A 385 -33.49 -24.02 31.23
C GLN A 385 -32.55 -25.22 31.24
N VAL A 386 -32.30 -25.73 32.45
CA VAL A 386 -31.57 -26.98 32.69
C VAL A 386 -32.49 -28.19 32.48
N GLU A 387 -32.40 -28.88 31.35
CA GLU A 387 -32.90 -30.26 31.20
C GLU A 387 -31.69 -31.24 31.15
N GLY A 388 -31.11 -31.55 32.32
CA GLY A 388 -29.98 -32.49 32.47
C GLY A 388 -28.63 -31.83 32.78
N GLU A 389 -27.52 -32.57 32.70
CA GLU A 389 -26.15 -32.06 32.97
C GLU A 389 -25.56 -31.19 31.84
N THR A 390 -26.38 -30.65 30.92
CA THR A 390 -25.91 -29.90 29.76
C THR A 390 -26.69 -28.60 29.61
N VAL A 391 -26.01 -27.48 29.81
CA VAL A 391 -26.57 -26.14 29.59
C VAL A 391 -26.49 -25.80 28.10
N GLN A 392 -27.61 -25.33 27.53
CA GLN A 392 -27.64 -24.84 26.16
C GLN A 392 -27.35 -23.33 26.12
N LEU A 393 -26.43 -22.95 25.26
CA LEU A 393 -26.15 -21.56 24.94
C LEU A 393 -27.01 -21.12 23.76
N ALA A 394 -27.54 -19.90 23.83
CA ALA A 394 -28.23 -19.30 22.70
C ALA A 394 -27.25 -18.96 21.56
N ASP A 395 -27.79 -18.69 20.38
CA ASP A 395 -27.00 -18.06 19.32
C ASP A 395 -26.41 -16.73 19.84
N PRO A 396 -25.11 -16.48 19.67
CA PRO A 396 -24.47 -15.32 20.26
C PRO A 396 -24.92 -14.03 19.58
N ILE A 397 -25.00 -12.96 20.37
CA ILE A 397 -25.11 -11.59 19.87
C ILE A 397 -23.75 -11.20 19.29
N ARG A 398 -23.75 -10.57 18.11
CA ARG A 398 -22.55 -10.22 17.35
C ARG A 398 -22.35 -8.71 17.33
N LEU A 399 -21.16 -8.27 17.70
CA LEU A 399 -20.77 -6.86 17.76
C LEU A 399 -19.61 -6.63 16.79
N VAL A 400 -19.76 -5.73 15.82
CA VAL A 400 -18.67 -5.42 14.88
C VAL A 400 -17.51 -4.80 15.64
N THR A 401 -16.32 -5.38 15.48
CA THR A 401 -15.07 -4.96 16.12
C THR A 401 -13.90 -5.04 15.13
N HIS A 402 -12.78 -4.40 15.47
CA HIS A 402 -11.64 -4.25 14.56
C HIS A 402 -10.33 -4.70 15.21
N ASP A 403 -9.92 -5.94 14.92
CA ASP A 403 -8.81 -6.67 15.55
C ASP A 403 -8.75 -6.36 17.05
N ALA A 404 -9.88 -6.52 17.73
CA ALA A 404 -10.04 -6.01 19.08
C ALA A 404 -9.17 -6.82 20.03
N ALA A 405 -8.40 -6.12 20.85
CA ALA A 405 -7.40 -6.74 21.73
C ALA A 405 -7.99 -7.18 23.08
N THR A 406 -8.99 -6.47 23.58
CA THR A 406 -9.67 -6.78 24.84
C THR A 406 -11.09 -6.22 24.85
N ALA A 407 -11.96 -6.84 25.65
CA ALA A 407 -13.29 -6.39 25.96
C ALA A 407 -13.39 -6.11 27.46
N LEU A 408 -13.83 -4.90 27.82
CA LEU A 408 -13.95 -4.44 29.20
C LEU A 408 -15.43 -4.26 29.54
N ILE A 409 -15.80 -4.53 30.79
CA ILE A 409 -17.15 -4.30 31.32
C ILE A 409 -17.01 -3.24 32.41
N GLY A 410 -17.76 -2.14 32.32
CA GLY A 410 -17.69 -1.04 33.28
C GLY A 410 -19.00 -0.27 33.40
N ARG A 411 -19.21 0.38 34.55
CA ARG A 411 -20.34 1.26 34.81
C ARG A 411 -19.90 2.71 34.60
N THR A 412 -19.88 3.15 33.35
CA THR A 412 -19.32 4.45 32.98
C THR A 412 -20.35 5.58 32.93
N SER A 413 -21.63 5.28 33.22
CA SER A 413 -22.76 6.20 33.10
C SER A 413 -23.90 5.90 34.09
N ASP A 414 -24.94 6.74 34.08
CA ASP A 414 -26.20 6.51 34.81
C ASP A 414 -27.09 5.40 34.21
N ALA A 415 -26.63 4.71 33.16
CA ALA A 415 -27.35 3.59 32.59
C ALA A 415 -27.59 2.49 33.63
N GLU A 416 -28.75 1.82 33.52
CA GLU A 416 -29.18 0.79 34.47
C GLU A 416 -28.23 -0.41 34.53
N HIS A 417 -27.59 -0.72 33.40
CA HIS A 417 -26.73 -1.88 33.21
C HIS A 417 -25.32 -1.45 32.78
N PRO A 418 -24.29 -2.28 33.02
CA PRO A 418 -22.92 -1.98 32.62
C PRO A 418 -22.75 -1.92 31.10
N GLN A 419 -21.78 -1.12 30.67
CA GLN A 419 -21.35 -0.96 29.28
C GLN A 419 -20.34 -2.04 28.91
N ILE A 420 -20.28 -2.43 27.63
CA ILE A 420 -19.11 -3.12 27.07
C ILE A 420 -18.26 -2.15 26.28
N ILE A 421 -16.94 -2.20 26.49
CA ILE A 421 -15.95 -1.39 25.78
C ILE A 421 -14.99 -2.31 25.05
N PHE A 422 -14.88 -2.15 23.73
CA PHE A 422 -13.88 -2.86 22.92
C PHE A 422 -12.72 -1.95 22.58
N ILE A 423 -11.52 -2.40 22.93
CA ILE A 423 -10.28 -1.76 22.49
C ILE A 423 -9.92 -2.30 21.11
N ASN A 424 -10.39 -1.59 20.10
CA ASN A 424 -10.08 -1.88 18.70
C ASN A 424 -8.63 -1.47 18.39
N HIS A 425 -7.89 -2.30 17.66
CA HIS A 425 -6.49 -2.03 17.34
C HIS A 425 -6.29 -1.56 15.90
N VAL A 426 -6.80 -2.35 14.95
CA VAL A 426 -6.61 -2.13 13.52
C VAL A 426 -7.86 -2.53 12.77
N SER A 427 -8.29 -1.72 11.79
CA SER A 427 -9.45 -2.04 10.95
C SER A 427 -9.08 -2.29 9.47
N GLY A 428 -10.10 -2.48 8.63
CA GLY A 428 -9.92 -2.71 7.20
C GLY A 428 -9.72 -4.17 6.79
N ARG A 429 -9.28 -4.37 5.54
CA ARG A 429 -8.96 -5.71 4.99
C ARG A 429 -7.55 -6.13 5.35
N VAL A 430 -7.22 -7.41 5.25
CA VAL A 430 -5.81 -7.89 5.29
C VAL A 430 -5.32 -8.15 3.86
N ARG A 431 -6.22 -8.63 3.03
CA ARG A 431 -5.96 -9.18 1.70
C ARG A 431 -5.59 -8.12 0.65
N GLY A 432 -6.11 -6.91 0.80
CA GLY A 432 -5.91 -5.80 -0.14
C GLY A 432 -6.66 -5.95 -1.46
N ASP A 433 -7.73 -6.73 -1.53
CA ASP A 433 -8.64 -6.83 -2.68
C ASP A 433 -9.47 -5.54 -2.85
N VAL A 434 -8.78 -4.46 -3.21
CA VAL A 434 -9.35 -3.14 -3.44
C VAL A 434 -9.29 -2.85 -4.95
N SER A 435 -10.35 -2.26 -5.49
CA SER A 435 -10.40 -1.89 -6.90
C SER A 435 -9.53 -0.67 -7.18
N ALA A 436 -8.77 -0.67 -8.27
CA ALA A 436 -8.20 0.54 -8.84
C ALA A 436 -9.32 1.42 -9.42
N TYR A 437 -9.15 2.75 -9.39
CA TYR A 437 -10.15 3.70 -9.86
C TYR A 437 -9.59 4.54 -11.02
N ALA A 438 -10.24 4.47 -12.19
CA ALA A 438 -10.07 5.47 -13.23
C ALA A 438 -11.15 6.55 -13.06
N PHE A 439 -10.75 7.74 -12.60
CA PHE A 439 -11.64 8.91 -12.61
C PHE A 439 -11.62 9.53 -13.99
N LEU A 440 -12.79 9.65 -14.60
CA LEU A 440 -12.89 10.13 -15.97
C LEU A 440 -12.86 11.65 -15.99
N GLY A 441 -12.01 12.19 -16.87
CA GLY A 441 -11.88 13.60 -17.13
C GLY A 441 -13.14 14.16 -17.78
N GLY A 442 -13.10 15.45 -18.09
CA GLY A 442 -14.18 16.09 -18.80
C GLY A 442 -14.01 17.60 -18.87
N PRO A 443 -14.87 18.31 -19.62
CA PRO A 443 -14.81 19.77 -19.73
C PRO A 443 -15.01 20.50 -18.39
N ASP A 444 -15.54 19.82 -17.38
CA ASP A 444 -15.77 20.31 -16.02
C ASP A 444 -14.75 19.78 -14.99
N GLY A 445 -13.71 19.06 -15.43
CA GLY A 445 -12.67 18.50 -14.57
C GLY A 445 -12.96 17.07 -14.12
N PHE A 446 -12.91 16.79 -12.82
CA PHE A 446 -13.12 15.45 -12.25
C PHE A 446 -14.22 15.45 -11.19
N ASP A 447 -15.00 14.37 -11.15
CA ASP A 447 -16.05 14.11 -10.14
C ASP A 447 -15.83 12.72 -9.51
N GLU A 448 -16.05 12.60 -8.20
CA GLU A 448 -15.79 11.35 -7.46
C GLU A 448 -16.68 10.17 -7.88
N ASN A 449 -17.84 10.46 -8.49
CA ASN A 449 -18.81 9.47 -8.96
C ASN A 449 -18.63 9.14 -10.44
N ARG A 450 -17.86 9.94 -11.18
CA ARG A 450 -17.51 9.68 -12.58
C ARG A 450 -16.22 8.84 -12.63
N ARG A 451 -16.34 7.56 -12.28
CA ARG A 451 -15.21 6.62 -12.28
C ARG A 451 -15.57 5.22 -12.77
N ILE A 452 -14.56 4.52 -13.28
CA ILE A 452 -14.57 3.08 -13.57
C ILE A 452 -13.75 2.36 -12.50
N GLU A 453 -14.25 1.23 -12.02
CA GLU A 453 -13.55 0.40 -11.02
C GLU A 453 -12.99 -0.87 -11.66
N PHE A 454 -11.70 -1.11 -11.42
CA PHE A 454 -11.01 -2.32 -11.87
C PHE A 454 -10.65 -3.17 -10.66
N PRO A 455 -11.37 -4.28 -10.39
CA PRO A 455 -11.07 -5.15 -9.26
C PRO A 455 -9.59 -5.59 -9.25
N GLY A 456 -8.88 -5.32 -8.16
CA GLY A 456 -7.45 -5.58 -8.04
C GLY A 456 -7.13 -6.41 -6.80
N TRP A 457 -5.86 -6.73 -6.63
CA TRP A 457 -5.36 -7.44 -5.45
C TRP A 457 -4.03 -6.86 -4.99
N ALA A 458 -4.11 -5.92 -4.05
CA ALA A 458 -3.03 -5.03 -3.64
C ALA A 458 -2.24 -4.57 -4.87
N ALA A 459 -2.96 -4.06 -5.86
CA ALA A 459 -2.39 -3.66 -7.13
C ALA A 459 -1.50 -2.43 -6.93
N VAL A 460 -0.37 -2.33 -7.64
CA VAL A 460 0.60 -1.25 -7.39
C VAL A 460 1.05 -0.48 -8.62
N ASP A 461 0.82 -1.03 -9.82
CA ASP A 461 1.17 -0.41 -11.09
C ASP A 461 0.08 -0.68 -12.13
N SER A 462 0.00 0.20 -13.12
CA SER A 462 -0.97 0.09 -14.21
C SER A 462 -0.42 0.62 -15.52
N ILE A 463 -0.89 0.06 -16.64
CA ILE A 463 -0.62 0.59 -17.98
C ILE A 463 -1.91 0.55 -18.80
N CYS A 464 -2.20 1.63 -19.53
CA CYS A 464 -3.28 1.69 -20.49
C CYS A 464 -2.72 1.84 -21.92
N CYS A 465 -3.07 0.91 -22.79
CA CYS A 465 -2.76 0.94 -24.22
C CYS A 465 -3.74 0.06 -25.01
N ASP A 466 -3.73 0.18 -26.33
CA ASP A 466 -4.52 -0.67 -27.23
C ASP A 466 -3.77 -1.97 -27.54
N PHE A 467 -3.85 -2.95 -26.62
CA PHE A 467 -3.04 -4.17 -26.65
C PHE A 467 -3.37 -5.08 -27.84
N ASN A 468 -4.61 -5.04 -28.32
CA ASN A 468 -5.12 -5.91 -29.39
C ASN A 468 -5.35 -5.16 -30.72
N ASP A 469 -5.00 -3.88 -30.79
CA ASP A 469 -5.18 -3.00 -31.95
C ASP A 469 -6.65 -2.96 -32.46
N ASN A 470 -7.61 -2.72 -31.56
CA ASN A 470 -9.02 -2.47 -31.88
C ASN A 470 -9.39 -0.97 -31.80
N GLY A 471 -8.41 -0.13 -31.48
CA GLY A 471 -8.49 1.31 -31.25
C GLY A 471 -8.72 1.71 -29.79
N TRP A 472 -9.23 0.82 -28.92
CA TRP A 472 -9.67 1.14 -27.56
C TRP A 472 -8.53 0.89 -26.56
N GLY A 473 -8.38 1.77 -25.58
CA GLY A 473 -7.41 1.55 -24.50
C GLY A 473 -7.89 0.44 -23.57
N ASP A 474 -7.13 -0.65 -23.49
CA ASP A 474 -7.27 -1.70 -22.48
C ASP A 474 -6.42 -1.35 -21.25
N VAL A 475 -6.68 -1.98 -20.11
CA VAL A 475 -6.00 -1.65 -18.83
C VAL A 475 -5.34 -2.89 -18.23
N PHE A 476 -4.02 -2.85 -18.10
CA PHE A 476 -3.25 -3.84 -17.32
C PHE A 476 -3.09 -3.36 -15.88
N ILE A 477 -3.35 -4.24 -14.91
CA ILE A 477 -3.18 -4.03 -13.46
C ILE A 477 -2.19 -5.04 -12.91
N ALA A 478 -1.08 -4.53 -12.34
CA ALA A 478 -0.07 -5.35 -11.68
C ALA A 478 -0.48 -5.66 -10.22
N ASN A 479 -0.96 -6.87 -9.97
CA ASN A 479 -1.34 -7.32 -8.64
C ASN A 479 -0.10 -7.79 -7.85
N CYS A 480 0.14 -7.17 -6.69
CA CYS A 480 1.28 -7.50 -5.85
C CYS A 480 0.91 -8.48 -4.72
N ALA A 481 -0.32 -8.43 -4.21
CA ALA A 481 -0.74 -9.22 -3.05
C ALA A 481 0.26 -9.18 -1.87
N GLU A 482 0.99 -8.06 -1.69
CA GLU A 482 2.08 -7.91 -0.72
C GLU A 482 1.69 -8.36 0.69
N ASN A 483 0.44 -8.04 1.06
CA ASN A 483 -0.10 -8.30 2.37
C ASN A 483 -0.73 -9.69 2.50
N ALA A 484 -0.97 -10.43 1.42
CA ALA A 484 -1.50 -11.79 1.51
C ALA A 484 -0.96 -12.64 0.35
N PRO A 485 0.37 -12.84 0.25
CA PRO A 485 1.01 -13.37 -0.96
C PRO A 485 0.59 -14.81 -1.25
N HIS A 486 0.25 -15.58 -0.21
CA HIS A 486 -0.33 -16.93 -0.32
C HIS A 486 -1.66 -16.97 -1.11
N LEU A 487 -2.35 -15.84 -1.26
CA LEU A 487 -3.57 -15.68 -2.07
C LEU A 487 -3.33 -14.94 -3.40
N ASP A 488 -2.08 -14.66 -3.78
CA ASP A 488 -1.77 -13.89 -5.00
C ASP A 488 -2.46 -14.47 -6.25
N PRO A 489 -3.37 -13.74 -6.91
CA PRO A 489 -4.10 -14.24 -8.07
C PRO A 489 -3.34 -14.10 -9.40
N GLY A 490 -2.16 -13.47 -9.41
CA GLY A 490 -1.51 -12.97 -10.63
C GLY A 490 -2.13 -11.65 -11.12
N SER A 491 -1.53 -11.04 -12.13
CA SER A 491 -1.92 -9.73 -12.68
C SER A 491 -3.08 -9.83 -13.67
N PHE A 492 -3.82 -8.75 -13.86
CA PHE A 492 -5.03 -8.74 -14.69
C PHE A 492 -4.90 -7.79 -15.89
N LEU A 493 -5.42 -8.21 -17.04
CA LEU A 493 -5.65 -7.37 -18.21
C LEU A 493 -7.15 -7.26 -18.49
N TYR A 494 -7.66 -6.04 -18.43
CA TYR A 494 -9.05 -5.68 -18.69
C TYR A 494 -9.20 -5.15 -20.12
N TRP A 495 -9.94 -5.91 -20.94
CA TRP A 495 -10.21 -5.55 -22.32
C TRP A 495 -11.31 -4.50 -22.42
N ASN A 496 -11.11 -3.53 -23.30
CA ASN A 496 -12.07 -2.49 -23.63
C ASN A 496 -12.57 -2.64 -25.07
N GLY A 497 -13.68 -1.97 -25.37
CA GLY A 497 -14.31 -2.01 -26.68
C GLY A 497 -15.52 -1.09 -26.76
N PRO A 498 -16.31 -1.18 -27.85
CA PRO A 498 -17.52 -0.37 -28.03
C PRO A 498 -18.57 -0.53 -26.92
N ASP A 499 -18.57 -1.67 -26.22
CA ASP A 499 -19.48 -1.98 -25.12
C ASP A 499 -18.90 -1.61 -23.73
N GLY A 500 -17.68 -1.04 -23.69
CA GLY A 500 -16.94 -0.74 -22.45
C GLY A 500 -16.25 -1.97 -21.83
N PHE A 501 -15.83 -1.84 -20.57
CA PHE A 501 -15.16 -2.90 -19.82
C PHE A 501 -16.14 -3.95 -19.28
N ASP A 502 -15.71 -5.22 -19.33
CA ASP A 502 -16.36 -6.35 -18.64
C ASP A 502 -15.37 -6.96 -17.63
N PRO A 503 -15.48 -6.65 -16.32
CA PRO A 503 -14.51 -7.07 -15.31
C PRO A 503 -14.45 -8.60 -15.10
N GLU A 504 -15.46 -9.34 -15.56
CA GLU A 504 -15.49 -10.80 -15.49
C GLU A 504 -14.70 -11.47 -16.62
N LYS A 505 -14.40 -10.75 -17.71
CA LYS A 505 -13.68 -11.28 -18.89
C LYS A 505 -12.20 -10.89 -18.95
N LYS A 506 -11.60 -10.52 -17.81
CA LYS A 506 -10.16 -10.23 -17.70
C LYS A 506 -9.29 -11.43 -18.07
N GLN A 507 -8.14 -11.17 -18.68
CA GLN A 507 -7.08 -12.16 -18.84
C GLN A 507 -6.16 -12.14 -17.61
N ILE A 508 -5.79 -13.32 -17.10
CA ILE A 508 -4.92 -13.45 -15.92
C ILE A 508 -3.51 -13.82 -16.38
N PHE A 509 -2.52 -13.07 -15.91
CA PHE A 509 -1.10 -13.32 -16.11
C PHE A 509 -0.54 -14.02 -14.88
N PRO A 510 0.21 -15.13 -15.02
CA PRO A 510 0.76 -15.90 -13.91
C PRO A 510 2.02 -15.22 -13.33
N THR A 511 1.84 -14.00 -12.85
CA THR A 511 2.84 -13.22 -12.14
C THR A 511 2.81 -13.55 -10.65
N LEU A 512 3.87 -13.17 -9.94
CA LEU A 512 3.95 -13.28 -8.48
C LEU A 512 4.51 -11.98 -7.93
N ARG A 513 3.73 -11.33 -7.06
CA ARG A 513 4.05 -10.06 -6.40
C ARG A 513 4.44 -8.97 -7.38
N ALA A 514 3.73 -8.90 -8.51
CA ALA A 514 4.03 -7.95 -9.57
C ALA A 514 4.02 -6.51 -9.03
N HIS A 515 5.08 -5.77 -9.32
CA HIS A 515 5.24 -4.41 -8.82
C HIS A 515 5.61 -3.37 -9.88
N GLY A 516 6.29 -3.77 -10.95
CA GLY A 516 6.61 -2.87 -12.05
C GLY A 516 6.35 -3.53 -13.38
N THR A 517 5.98 -2.70 -14.34
CA THR A 517 5.62 -3.12 -15.68
C THR A 517 6.26 -2.23 -16.73
N ALA A 518 6.53 -2.78 -17.91
CA ALA A 518 6.89 -2.01 -19.09
C ALA A 518 6.26 -2.64 -20.34
N ILE A 519 5.85 -1.81 -21.30
CA ILE A 519 5.24 -2.21 -22.56
C ILE A 519 6.03 -1.67 -23.74
N GLY A 520 6.16 -2.47 -24.79
CA GLY A 520 6.68 -2.04 -26.08
C GLY A 520 6.66 -3.18 -27.09
N ASP A 521 6.87 -2.88 -28.37
CA ASP A 521 7.17 -3.92 -29.36
C ASP A 521 8.65 -4.29 -29.31
N PHE A 522 9.07 -4.93 -28.21
CA PHE A 522 10.48 -5.23 -27.91
C PHE A 522 11.18 -6.10 -28.98
N ARG A 523 10.41 -6.73 -29.87
CA ARG A 523 10.89 -7.68 -30.88
C ARG A 523 10.70 -7.16 -32.31
N HIS A 524 10.18 -5.95 -32.50
CA HIS A 524 9.75 -5.41 -33.81
C HIS A 524 8.83 -6.39 -34.56
N SER A 525 7.95 -7.02 -33.81
CA SER A 525 7.06 -8.08 -34.29
C SER A 525 5.72 -7.54 -34.80
N GLY A 526 5.37 -6.31 -34.44
CA GLY A 526 4.05 -5.70 -34.60
C GLY A 526 3.05 -6.07 -33.51
N TYR A 527 3.48 -6.79 -32.47
CA TYR A 527 2.69 -7.09 -31.28
C TYR A 527 3.35 -6.50 -30.06
N LEU A 528 2.57 -5.85 -29.19
CA LEU A 528 3.09 -5.34 -27.93
C LEU A 528 3.44 -6.51 -26.98
N ASP A 529 4.60 -6.40 -26.34
CA ASP A 529 5.08 -7.30 -25.31
C ASP A 529 4.96 -6.63 -23.93
N LEU A 530 4.83 -7.44 -22.89
CA LEU A 530 4.69 -6.98 -21.51
C LEU A 530 5.80 -7.56 -20.64
N ALA A 531 6.64 -6.69 -20.08
CA ALA A 531 7.62 -7.05 -19.07
C ALA A 531 7.09 -6.77 -17.66
N VAL A 532 7.34 -7.69 -16.71
CA VAL A 532 6.88 -7.58 -15.32
C VAL A 532 7.99 -8.04 -14.37
N VAL A 533 8.19 -7.28 -13.29
CA VAL A 533 9.02 -7.63 -12.13
C VAL A 533 8.19 -7.57 -10.84
N GLY A 534 8.71 -8.10 -9.74
CA GLY A 534 7.96 -8.14 -8.49
C GLY A 534 8.78 -8.17 -7.20
N VAL A 535 8.13 -7.86 -6.09
CA VAL A 535 8.74 -7.81 -4.75
C VAL A 535 9.09 -9.21 -4.25
N SER A 536 10.19 -9.31 -3.50
CA SER A 536 10.78 -10.57 -3.03
C SER A 536 10.92 -11.65 -4.13
N ASN A 537 11.08 -11.23 -5.39
CA ASN A 537 11.10 -12.06 -6.57
C ASN A 537 12.31 -11.70 -7.47
N PRO A 538 13.26 -12.62 -7.71
CA PRO A 538 14.44 -12.36 -8.52
C PRO A 538 14.21 -12.54 -10.02
N GLU A 539 12.99 -12.86 -10.44
CA GLU A 539 12.65 -13.14 -11.83
C GLU A 539 11.97 -11.95 -12.50
N LEU A 540 12.48 -11.57 -13.68
CA LEU A 540 11.81 -10.72 -14.63
C LEU A 540 11.12 -11.60 -15.69
N LEU A 541 9.83 -11.35 -15.91
CA LEU A 541 9.01 -12.04 -16.90
C LEU A 541 8.75 -11.14 -18.11
N ILE A 542 8.88 -11.68 -19.32
CA ILE A 542 8.41 -11.00 -20.55
C ILE A 542 7.37 -11.89 -21.24
N PHE A 543 6.13 -11.42 -21.25
CA PHE A 543 5.00 -12.02 -21.93
C PHE A 543 4.93 -11.51 -23.35
N ARG A 544 5.00 -12.45 -24.31
CA ARG A 544 5.05 -12.11 -25.73
C ARG A 544 3.66 -11.96 -26.30
N GLY A 545 3.41 -10.84 -26.96
CA GLY A 545 2.21 -10.65 -27.78
C GLY A 545 2.27 -11.49 -29.06
N GLY A 546 1.10 -11.83 -29.58
CA GLY A 546 0.95 -12.63 -30.78
C GLY A 546 -0.46 -12.57 -31.38
N PRO A 547 -0.71 -13.25 -32.51
CA PRO A 547 -1.99 -13.22 -33.22
C PRO A 547 -3.18 -13.72 -32.38
N ASP A 548 -2.91 -14.60 -31.42
CA ASP A 548 -3.91 -15.19 -30.53
C ASP A 548 -3.92 -14.51 -29.13
N GLY A 549 -3.27 -13.35 -29.00
CA GLY A 549 -3.05 -12.65 -27.72
C GLY A 549 -1.71 -13.00 -27.08
N PHE A 550 -1.60 -12.76 -25.77
CA PHE A 550 -0.37 -13.00 -25.01
C PHE A 550 -0.13 -14.50 -24.72
N ASP A 551 1.10 -14.97 -24.94
CA ASP A 551 1.54 -16.29 -24.46
C ASP A 551 1.84 -16.22 -22.95
N THR A 552 0.80 -16.41 -22.14
CA THR A 552 0.92 -16.44 -20.68
C THR A 552 1.52 -17.74 -20.15
N ALA A 553 1.59 -18.80 -20.96
CA ALA A 553 2.08 -20.11 -20.54
C ALA A 553 3.61 -20.21 -20.63
N ASN A 554 4.23 -19.52 -21.59
CA ASN A 554 5.68 -19.58 -21.84
C ASN A 554 6.33 -18.19 -21.87
N PRO A 555 6.29 -17.41 -20.77
CA PRO A 555 7.00 -16.15 -20.71
C PRO A 555 8.51 -16.39 -20.81
N GLN A 556 9.23 -15.42 -21.39
CA GLN A 556 10.68 -15.37 -21.23
C GLN A 556 11.00 -15.03 -19.77
N ARG A 557 11.90 -15.81 -19.16
CA ARG A 557 12.29 -15.70 -17.76
C ARG A 557 13.74 -15.27 -17.69
N ILE A 558 14.01 -14.17 -16.99
CA ILE A 558 15.36 -13.67 -16.74
C ILE A 558 15.57 -13.67 -15.23
N LEU A 559 16.48 -14.53 -14.77
CA LEU A 559 16.91 -14.53 -13.37
C LEU A 559 17.96 -13.42 -13.19
N MET A 560 17.65 -12.45 -12.34
CA MET A 560 18.53 -11.30 -12.13
C MET A 560 19.76 -11.64 -11.28
N ASP A 561 19.66 -12.60 -10.36
CA ASP A 561 20.82 -13.07 -9.58
C ASP A 561 21.68 -14.03 -10.44
N PRO A 562 22.91 -13.63 -10.83
CA PRO A 562 23.77 -14.46 -11.68
C PRO A 562 24.24 -15.75 -11.01
N ASN A 563 24.10 -15.88 -9.69
CA ASN A 563 24.44 -17.10 -8.95
C ASN A 563 23.26 -18.07 -8.83
N MET A 564 22.04 -17.62 -9.16
CA MET A 564 20.83 -18.42 -9.06
C MET A 564 20.59 -19.18 -10.37
N LYS A 565 20.63 -20.51 -10.29
CA LYS A 565 20.42 -21.38 -11.46
C LYS A 565 18.96 -21.76 -11.68
N GLU A 566 18.18 -21.79 -10.61
CA GLU A 566 16.78 -22.14 -10.60
C GLU A 566 16.07 -21.32 -9.52
N TYR A 567 14.87 -20.87 -9.84
CA TYR A 567 13.96 -20.21 -8.90
C TYR A 567 12.65 -20.96 -8.89
N ILE A 568 12.18 -21.33 -7.69
CA ILE A 568 10.86 -21.92 -7.49
C ILE A 568 10.00 -20.82 -6.87
N PRO A 569 9.03 -20.26 -7.61
CA PRO A 569 8.13 -19.26 -7.06
C PRO A 569 7.38 -19.82 -5.86
N VAL A 570 7.54 -19.17 -4.70
CA VAL A 570 6.80 -19.50 -3.50
C VAL A 570 5.96 -18.30 -3.09
N LYS A 571 4.70 -18.58 -2.74
CA LYS A 571 3.79 -17.54 -2.25
C LYS A 571 4.02 -17.16 -0.77
N ALA A 572 5.08 -17.70 -0.16
CA ALA A 572 5.50 -17.30 1.18
C ALA A 572 6.32 -16.00 1.13
N LEU A 573 6.22 -15.17 2.18
CA LEU A 573 7.11 -14.03 2.36
C LEU A 573 8.51 -14.52 2.73
N HIS A 574 9.52 -14.02 2.03
CA HIS A 574 10.89 -14.07 2.50
C HIS A 574 11.13 -12.83 3.37
N SER A 575 11.70 -12.98 4.56
CA SER A 575 12.04 -11.81 5.39
C SER A 575 13.21 -11.06 4.78
N TYR A 576 13.33 -9.76 5.07
CA TYR A 576 14.52 -8.96 4.75
C TYR A 576 15.81 -9.47 5.44
N GLU A 577 15.67 -10.42 6.36
CA GLU A 577 16.79 -11.07 7.03
C GLU A 577 17.34 -12.27 6.24
N ASP A 578 16.67 -12.73 5.15
CA ASP A 578 17.18 -13.75 4.24
C ASP A 578 18.37 -13.18 3.44
N PRO A 579 19.62 -13.62 3.68
CA PRO A 579 20.78 -13.01 3.08
C PRO A 579 21.00 -13.44 1.62
N VAL A 580 20.31 -14.48 1.13
CA VAL A 580 20.59 -15.07 -0.18
C VAL A 580 19.82 -14.34 -1.28
N GLY A 581 20.55 -13.67 -2.17
CA GLY A 581 19.96 -13.02 -3.36
C GLY A 581 19.13 -11.77 -3.06
N ILE A 582 19.16 -11.24 -1.83
CA ILE A 582 18.37 -10.08 -1.40
C ILE A 582 18.54 -8.86 -2.31
N ALA A 583 19.75 -8.65 -2.85
CA ALA A 583 20.08 -7.54 -3.74
C ALA A 583 19.49 -7.65 -5.17
N TYR A 584 18.78 -8.74 -5.47
CA TYR A 584 18.18 -8.99 -6.79
C TYR A 584 16.68 -9.28 -6.70
N ARG A 585 16.13 -9.39 -5.48
CA ARG A 585 14.76 -9.82 -5.23
C ARG A 585 13.81 -8.67 -4.93
N GLU A 586 14.25 -7.42 -4.95
CA GLU A 586 13.40 -6.26 -4.66
C GLU A 586 13.29 -5.28 -5.85
N PRO A 587 13.03 -5.77 -7.08
CA PRO A 587 12.71 -4.89 -8.18
C PRO A 587 11.33 -4.26 -7.97
N ARG A 588 11.21 -2.99 -8.33
CA ARG A 588 9.97 -2.22 -8.19
C ARG A 588 9.53 -1.73 -9.56
N TRP A 589 9.42 -0.43 -9.80
CA TRP A 589 8.98 0.10 -11.10
C TRP A 589 10.01 -0.12 -12.21
N MET A 590 9.50 -0.20 -13.43
CA MET A 590 10.29 -0.34 -14.65
C MET A 590 10.05 0.84 -15.59
N LEU A 591 10.98 1.06 -16.52
CA LEU A 591 10.82 2.00 -17.62
C LEU A 591 11.40 1.41 -18.89
N SER A 592 10.70 1.52 -20.01
CA SER A 592 11.20 1.17 -21.34
C SER A 592 11.48 2.40 -22.18
N ALA A 593 12.67 2.46 -22.78
CA ALA A 593 13.08 3.52 -23.70
C ALA A 593 14.30 3.05 -24.52
N ASP A 594 14.59 3.70 -25.65
CA ASP A 594 15.85 3.51 -26.38
C ASP A 594 16.93 4.39 -25.73
N PHE A 595 17.65 3.85 -24.75
CA PHE A 595 18.60 4.64 -23.94
C PHE A 595 19.95 4.84 -24.65
N ASN A 596 20.26 4.03 -25.67
CA ASN A 596 21.53 4.07 -26.40
C ASN A 596 21.38 4.55 -27.85
N ASN A 597 20.18 4.94 -28.27
CA ASN A 597 19.83 5.37 -29.63
C ASN A 597 20.17 4.34 -30.71
N ASP A 598 19.98 3.05 -30.43
CA ASP A 598 20.21 1.96 -31.39
C ASP A 598 18.95 1.50 -32.14
N GLY A 599 17.81 2.12 -31.83
CA GLY A 599 16.51 1.83 -32.42
C GLY A 599 15.78 0.66 -31.78
N TRP A 600 16.30 0.08 -30.70
CA TRP A 600 15.63 -0.94 -29.88
C TRP A 600 15.27 -0.39 -28.51
N LEU A 601 14.14 -0.84 -27.97
CA LEU A 601 13.76 -0.52 -26.60
C LEU A 601 14.61 -1.30 -25.60
N ASP A 602 15.19 -0.57 -24.66
CA ASP A 602 15.87 -1.10 -23.48
C ASP A 602 14.93 -1.11 -22.27
N LEU A 603 15.32 -1.83 -21.21
CA LEU A 603 14.56 -1.90 -19.96
C LEU A 603 15.40 -1.40 -18.78
N PHE A 604 14.95 -0.33 -18.14
CA PHE A 604 15.42 0.02 -16.80
C PHE A 604 14.64 -0.79 -15.76
N VAL A 605 15.38 -1.44 -14.86
CA VAL A 605 14.84 -2.24 -13.75
C VAL A 605 15.44 -1.72 -12.45
N SER A 606 14.59 -1.13 -11.62
CA SER A 606 14.99 -0.62 -10.31
C SER A 606 15.26 -1.77 -9.32
N GLN A 607 16.02 -1.49 -8.27
CA GLN A 607 16.20 -2.39 -7.12
C GLN A 607 16.34 -1.55 -5.84
N ILE A 608 15.46 -1.78 -4.86
CA ILE A 608 15.57 -1.09 -3.56
C ILE A 608 16.86 -1.54 -2.84
N PHE A 609 17.19 -2.82 -2.92
CA PHE A 609 18.44 -3.34 -2.37
C PHE A 609 19.39 -3.70 -3.51
N GLY A 610 20.61 -3.17 -3.48
CA GLY A 610 21.62 -3.49 -4.48
C GLY A 610 21.75 -2.42 -5.56
N TYR A 611 22.00 -2.87 -6.80
CA TYR A 611 22.16 -2.01 -7.97
C TYR A 611 20.90 -2.06 -8.81
N SER A 612 20.52 -0.95 -9.43
CA SER A 612 19.55 -0.98 -10.53
C SER A 612 20.24 -1.32 -11.85
N TYR A 613 19.48 -1.72 -12.86
CA TYR A 613 20.01 -2.21 -14.13
C TYR A 613 19.34 -1.53 -15.32
N ILE A 614 20.11 -1.36 -16.40
CA ILE A 614 19.56 -1.23 -17.75
C ILE A 614 19.86 -2.54 -18.46
N LEU A 615 18.84 -3.24 -18.95
CA LEU A 615 18.98 -4.38 -19.85
C LEU A 615 18.86 -3.88 -21.29
N TRP A 616 19.92 -4.09 -22.07
CA TRP A 616 20.02 -3.62 -23.44
C TRP A 616 19.20 -4.50 -24.39
N GLY A 617 18.26 -3.87 -25.11
CA GLY A 617 17.41 -4.46 -26.13
C GLY A 617 18.18 -4.85 -27.38
N GLY A 618 17.53 -5.55 -28.31
CA GLY A 618 18.15 -5.94 -29.58
C GLY A 618 17.64 -7.28 -30.12
N PRO A 619 18.11 -7.69 -31.31
CA PRO A 619 17.70 -8.94 -31.95
C PRO A 619 17.91 -10.20 -31.11
N GLU A 620 18.92 -10.20 -30.23
CA GLU A 620 19.22 -11.31 -29.32
C GLU A 620 18.30 -11.35 -28.08
N GLY A 621 17.51 -10.30 -27.86
CA GLY A 621 16.64 -10.12 -26.69
C GLY A 621 17.40 -9.74 -25.42
N TYR A 622 16.66 -9.63 -24.30
CA TYR A 622 17.22 -9.19 -23.03
C TYR A 622 17.91 -10.31 -22.24
N SER A 623 19.01 -9.97 -21.57
CA SER A 623 19.69 -10.84 -20.61
C SER A 623 20.52 -10.04 -19.60
N MET A 624 20.89 -10.64 -18.47
CA MET A 624 21.75 -10.00 -17.48
C MET A 624 23.19 -9.80 -17.97
N GLU A 625 23.66 -10.59 -18.94
CA GLU A 625 24.96 -10.40 -19.60
C GLU A 625 24.97 -9.16 -20.50
N ARG A 626 23.80 -8.76 -21.01
CA ARG A 626 23.59 -7.54 -21.80
C ARG A 626 23.02 -6.43 -20.90
N SER A 627 23.68 -6.15 -19.78
CA SER A 627 23.21 -5.11 -18.86
C SER A 627 24.29 -4.13 -18.41
N THR A 628 23.86 -2.93 -18.08
CA THR A 628 24.65 -1.92 -17.36
C THR A 628 24.11 -1.78 -15.94
N ARG A 629 25.00 -1.72 -14.96
CA ARG A 629 24.64 -1.52 -13.55
C ARG A 629 24.71 -0.05 -13.19
N LEU A 630 23.71 0.44 -12.49
CA LEU A 630 23.64 1.80 -11.96
C LEU A 630 23.60 1.77 -10.42
N ASN A 631 24.43 2.58 -9.80
CA ASN A 631 24.53 2.71 -8.35
C ASN A 631 23.61 3.82 -7.83
N CYS A 632 22.32 3.52 -7.75
CA CYS A 632 21.33 4.33 -7.05
C CYS A 632 20.92 3.60 -5.77
N ASP A 633 21.19 4.21 -4.62
CA ASP A 633 20.83 3.60 -3.34
C ASP A 633 19.32 3.67 -3.16
N GLY A 634 18.68 2.53 -2.94
CA GLY A 634 17.23 2.48 -2.84
C GLY A 634 16.49 2.73 -4.15
N GLY A 635 17.11 2.59 -5.32
CA GLY A 635 16.45 2.89 -6.60
C GLY A 635 15.08 2.21 -6.71
N ILE A 636 14.02 2.99 -6.94
CA ILE A 636 12.64 2.47 -6.87
C ILE A 636 11.84 2.73 -8.15
N CYS A 637 11.91 3.94 -8.69
CA CYS A 637 11.23 4.34 -9.93
C CYS A 637 12.17 5.10 -10.85
N ALA A 638 11.76 5.30 -12.11
CA ALA A 638 12.47 6.18 -13.01
C ALA A 638 11.56 6.82 -14.08
N GLN A 639 12.00 7.97 -14.58
CA GLN A 639 11.53 8.60 -15.82
C GLN A 639 12.75 9.00 -16.65
N ALA A 640 12.55 9.20 -17.95
CA ALA A 640 13.59 9.69 -18.85
C ALA A 640 13.08 10.84 -19.71
N ALA A 641 13.99 11.78 -20.00
CA ALA A 641 13.79 12.92 -20.90
C ALA A 641 15.15 13.55 -21.24
N ASP A 642 15.24 14.37 -22.30
CA ASP A 642 16.46 15.13 -22.59
C ASP A 642 16.46 16.45 -21.81
N LEU A 643 16.90 16.39 -20.55
CA LEU A 643 16.93 17.53 -19.65
C LEU A 643 18.06 18.52 -20.00
N THR A 644 19.04 18.08 -20.79
CA THR A 644 20.19 18.91 -21.19
C THR A 644 20.07 19.51 -22.58
N GLY A 645 19.11 19.06 -23.39
CA GLY A 645 18.94 19.45 -24.79
C GLY A 645 20.04 18.91 -25.71
N ASN A 646 20.67 17.79 -25.36
CA ASN A 646 21.81 17.22 -26.07
C ASN A 646 21.43 16.11 -27.08
N GLY A 647 20.15 15.75 -27.18
CA GLY A 647 19.61 14.70 -28.03
C GLY A 647 19.69 13.28 -27.45
N TRP A 648 20.04 13.13 -26.17
CA TRP A 648 20.08 11.85 -25.46
C TRP A 648 19.18 11.89 -24.24
N LEU A 649 18.54 10.76 -23.95
CA LEU A 649 17.73 10.62 -22.75
C LEU A 649 18.62 10.67 -21.49
N ASP A 650 18.34 11.63 -20.61
CA ASP A 650 18.80 11.63 -19.24
C ASP A 650 17.85 10.77 -18.40
N LEU A 651 18.41 9.96 -17.48
CA LEU A 651 17.64 9.04 -16.65
C LEU A 651 17.53 9.58 -15.23
N VAL A 652 16.29 9.85 -14.79
CA VAL A 652 15.96 10.33 -13.44
C VAL A 652 15.43 9.16 -12.62
N VAL A 653 16.12 8.79 -11.55
CA VAL A 653 15.79 7.65 -10.69
C VAL A 653 15.40 8.13 -9.29
N GLY A 654 14.22 7.75 -8.83
CA GLY A 654 13.78 8.00 -7.46
C GLY A 654 14.39 6.99 -6.49
N GLY A 655 14.79 7.44 -5.31
CA GLY A 655 15.35 6.59 -4.26
C GLY A 655 14.36 6.36 -3.12
N HIS A 656 14.32 5.14 -2.60
CA HIS A 656 13.63 4.68 -1.41
C HIS A 656 14.58 4.69 -0.20
N LEU A 657 14.00 4.55 1.00
CA LEU A 657 14.72 4.47 2.26
C LEU A 657 15.42 3.12 2.37
N VAL A 658 16.71 3.16 2.67
CA VAL A 658 17.53 1.97 2.94
C VAL A 658 17.93 1.94 4.41
N MET A 659 17.42 0.95 5.14
CA MET A 659 17.61 0.83 6.58
C MET A 659 19.08 0.63 6.97
N GLY A 660 19.49 1.25 8.08
CA GLY A 660 20.83 1.06 8.67
C GLY A 660 21.98 1.82 8.00
N LYS A 661 21.72 2.63 6.97
CA LYS A 661 22.72 3.51 6.36
C LYS A 661 22.74 4.89 7.03
N ASN A 662 23.92 5.33 7.45
CA ASN A 662 24.14 6.68 7.98
C ASN A 662 24.32 7.68 6.83
N ALA A 663 23.23 8.03 6.14
CA ALA A 663 23.22 9.08 5.11
C ALA A 663 22.82 10.44 5.71
N LYS A 664 23.22 11.54 5.04
CA LYS A 664 22.83 12.92 5.45
C LYS A 664 21.34 13.18 5.21
N TYR A 665 20.78 12.56 4.17
CA TYR A 665 19.36 12.55 3.84
C TYR A 665 18.91 11.10 3.77
N GLU A 666 17.63 10.84 4.02
CA GLU A 666 17.08 9.49 4.12
C GLU A 666 16.95 8.79 2.75
N SER A 667 16.89 9.57 1.66
CA SER A 667 16.93 9.08 0.28
C SER A 667 17.32 10.21 -0.68
N TYR A 668 17.51 9.88 -1.97
CA TYR A 668 17.89 10.83 -3.02
C TYR A 668 17.16 10.55 -4.33
N ILE A 669 16.97 11.58 -5.14
CA ILE A 669 16.75 11.45 -6.59
C ILE A 669 18.14 11.47 -7.26
N TYR A 670 18.36 10.55 -8.19
CA TYR A 670 19.58 10.46 -8.99
C TYR A 670 19.29 10.88 -10.42
N ILE A 671 20.10 11.75 -10.99
CA ILE A 671 19.98 12.14 -12.41
C ILE A 671 21.24 11.68 -13.11
N TYR A 672 21.11 10.69 -13.99
CA TYR A 672 22.18 10.19 -14.83
C TYR A 672 22.13 10.88 -16.19
N TRP A 673 23.19 11.64 -16.50
CA TRP A 673 23.25 12.41 -17.74
C TRP A 673 23.55 11.47 -18.91
N GLY A 674 22.67 11.46 -19.92
CA GLY A 674 22.76 10.68 -21.15
C GLY A 674 23.81 11.23 -22.13
N GLY A 675 24.19 10.41 -23.10
CA GLY A 675 25.16 10.81 -24.12
C GLY A 675 25.74 9.63 -24.90
N PRO A 676 26.53 9.91 -25.95
CA PRO A 676 27.11 8.88 -26.82
C PRO A 676 28.09 7.93 -26.10
N ASP A 677 28.57 8.35 -24.94
CA ASP A 677 29.48 7.62 -24.06
C ASP A 677 28.76 6.69 -23.06
N GLY A 678 27.42 6.67 -23.09
CA GLY A 678 26.54 5.98 -22.14
C GLY A 678 26.43 6.65 -20.76
N TYR A 679 25.63 6.05 -19.88
CA TYR A 679 25.52 6.49 -18.49
C TYR A 679 26.75 6.14 -17.66
N ARG A 680 27.21 7.08 -16.82
CA ARG A 680 28.40 6.93 -15.98
C ARG A 680 28.18 7.49 -14.59
N GLU A 681 28.74 6.83 -13.57
CA GLU A 681 28.59 7.21 -12.15
C GLU A 681 29.18 8.59 -11.83
N GLU A 682 30.24 8.98 -12.53
CA GLU A 682 30.86 10.30 -12.41
C GLU A 682 30.06 11.42 -13.10
N ARG A 683 29.11 11.06 -13.98
CA ARG A 683 28.22 12.00 -14.67
C ARG A 683 26.80 11.88 -14.14
N ARG A 684 26.64 12.12 -12.85
CA ARG A 684 25.32 12.19 -12.22
C ARG A 684 25.17 13.36 -11.26
N ALA A 685 23.94 13.79 -11.07
CA ALA A 685 23.54 14.68 -9.98
C ALA A 685 22.70 13.94 -8.93
N GLN A 686 22.58 14.54 -7.75
CA GLN A 686 21.73 14.05 -6.67
C GLN A 686 20.93 15.20 -6.07
N LEU A 687 19.64 14.96 -5.83
CA LEU A 687 18.76 15.86 -5.12
C LEU A 687 18.25 15.16 -3.84
N PRO A 688 18.16 15.86 -2.70
CA PRO A 688 17.60 15.27 -1.49
C PRO A 688 16.13 14.94 -1.72
N ALA A 689 15.66 13.81 -1.19
CA ALA A 689 14.27 13.38 -1.29
C ALA A 689 13.84 12.62 -0.03
N HIS A 690 12.53 12.40 0.12
CA HIS A 690 11.94 11.61 1.20
C HIS A 690 11.17 10.43 0.64
N THR A 691 11.90 9.41 0.20
CA THR A 691 11.39 8.25 -0.54
C THR A 691 10.55 8.65 -1.73
N ALA A 692 11.24 9.06 -2.80
CA ALA A 692 10.64 9.48 -4.07
C ALA A 692 10.13 8.25 -4.83
N ASN A 693 9.00 7.71 -4.38
CA ASN A 693 8.40 6.49 -4.92
C ASN A 693 7.90 6.69 -6.35
N ALA A 694 7.44 7.88 -6.72
CA ALA A 694 7.18 8.24 -8.11
C ALA A 694 7.68 9.64 -8.42
N LEU A 695 7.89 9.89 -9.71
CA LEU A 695 8.32 11.18 -10.24
C LEU A 695 7.77 11.36 -11.65
N THR A 696 7.55 12.61 -12.03
CA THR A 696 7.08 13.01 -13.37
C THR A 696 7.86 14.24 -13.82
N ILE A 697 8.06 14.35 -15.14
CA ILE A 697 8.88 15.38 -15.75
C ILE A 697 8.00 16.19 -16.70
N ALA A 698 7.94 17.51 -16.52
CA ALA A 698 7.21 18.43 -17.38
C ALA A 698 7.70 19.87 -17.20
N ASP A 699 7.41 20.75 -18.16
CA ASP A 699 7.63 22.19 -18.03
C ASP A 699 6.42 22.84 -17.34
N PHE A 700 6.45 22.92 -16.00
CA PHE A 700 5.30 23.40 -15.22
C PHE A 700 5.19 24.93 -15.20
N ASN A 701 6.28 25.66 -15.51
CA ASN A 701 6.33 27.11 -15.46
C ASN A 701 6.33 27.78 -16.86
N ARG A 702 6.37 26.97 -17.93
CA ARG A 702 6.36 27.37 -19.35
C ARG A 702 7.58 28.17 -19.77
N ASP A 703 8.75 27.89 -19.19
CA ASP A 703 10.00 28.54 -19.56
C ASP A 703 10.77 27.80 -20.67
N GLY A 704 10.26 26.65 -21.11
CA GLY A 704 10.85 25.79 -22.13
C GLY A 704 11.89 24.81 -21.58
N ILE A 705 12.02 24.69 -20.26
CA ILE A 705 12.92 23.77 -19.56
C ILE A 705 12.09 22.79 -18.75
N LEU A 706 12.44 21.50 -18.82
CA LEU A 706 11.74 20.47 -18.07
C LEU A 706 12.11 20.53 -16.58
N ASP A 707 11.08 20.46 -15.73
CA ASP A 707 11.18 20.38 -14.28
C ASP A 707 10.96 18.94 -13.78
N ILE A 708 11.26 18.67 -12.52
CA ILE A 708 11.08 17.36 -11.90
C ILE A 708 10.15 17.48 -10.69
N PHE A 709 8.97 16.88 -10.75
CA PHE A 709 8.16 16.64 -9.55
C PHE A 709 8.47 15.26 -8.97
N ALA A 710 8.63 15.19 -7.65
CA ALA A 710 8.87 13.95 -6.93
C ALA A 710 7.95 13.82 -5.72
N THR A 711 7.34 12.64 -5.58
CA THR A 711 6.52 12.31 -4.42
C THR A 711 7.37 12.17 -3.16
N SER A 712 6.72 12.11 -2.00
CA SER A 712 7.41 11.93 -0.71
C SER A 712 6.62 10.95 0.16
N TYR A 713 7.11 9.72 0.23
CA TYR A 713 6.40 8.59 0.84
C TYR A 713 6.66 8.43 2.35
N ASN A 714 7.86 8.81 2.80
CA ASN A 714 8.39 8.57 4.14
C ASN A 714 9.71 9.36 4.35
N SER A 715 9.84 10.05 5.48
CA SER A 715 11.05 10.78 5.89
C SER A 715 11.97 9.97 6.83
N GLY A 716 11.70 8.69 7.04
CA GLY A 716 12.29 7.84 8.07
C GLY A 716 11.69 8.04 9.47
N ARG A 717 10.89 9.09 9.67
CA ARG A 717 10.22 9.41 10.95
C ARG A 717 8.73 9.68 10.80
N GLU A 718 8.35 10.35 9.71
CA GLU A 718 6.99 10.78 9.41
C GLU A 718 6.57 10.29 8.03
N ARG A 719 5.26 10.13 7.83
CA ARG A 719 4.65 9.76 6.56
C ARG A 719 3.73 10.83 6.01
N ASP A 720 3.12 11.64 6.87
CA ASP A 720 2.32 12.80 6.47
C ASP A 720 3.22 14.00 6.13
N ILE A 721 3.86 13.92 4.96
CA ILE A 721 4.84 14.89 4.50
C ILE A 721 4.52 15.40 3.09
N ASP A 722 4.91 16.65 2.85
CA ASP A 722 4.74 17.33 1.56
C ASP A 722 5.70 16.78 0.48
N ALA A 723 5.29 16.93 -0.78
CA ALA A 723 6.07 16.58 -1.97
C ALA A 723 6.84 17.81 -2.52
N TYR A 724 7.75 17.57 -3.47
CA TYR A 724 8.63 18.63 -3.99
C TYR A 724 8.67 18.68 -5.52
N LEU A 725 8.63 19.91 -6.06
CA LEU A 725 8.85 20.25 -7.45
C LEU A 725 10.18 21.00 -7.59
N TYR A 726 11.14 20.43 -8.32
CA TYR A 726 12.47 20.99 -8.56
C TYR A 726 12.49 21.68 -9.91
N TRP A 727 12.72 23.00 -9.89
CA TRP A 727 12.74 23.82 -11.10
C TRP A 727 14.02 23.58 -11.90
N GLY A 728 13.86 23.27 -13.18
CA GLY A 728 14.93 23.15 -14.15
C GLY A 728 15.61 24.49 -14.40
N GLN A 729 16.87 24.41 -14.83
CA GLN A 729 17.66 25.57 -15.25
C GLN A 729 18.48 25.20 -16.49
N PRO A 730 18.90 26.18 -17.31
CA PRO A 730 19.59 25.92 -18.57
C PRO A 730 20.80 25.00 -18.40
N GLY A 731 20.93 24.00 -19.26
CA GLY A 731 22.02 23.02 -19.22
C GLY A 731 21.82 21.85 -18.26
N GLY A 732 20.57 21.58 -17.83
CA GLY A 732 20.24 20.46 -16.94
C GLY A 732 20.66 20.70 -15.49
N HIS A 733 20.48 21.91 -14.97
CA HIS A 733 20.83 22.23 -13.59
C HIS A 733 19.60 22.17 -12.66
N TYR A 734 19.71 21.39 -11.58
CA TYR A 734 18.68 21.25 -10.54
C TYR A 734 19.30 21.42 -9.15
N SER A 735 18.55 22.00 -8.21
CA SER A 735 19.04 22.23 -6.84
C SER A 735 17.92 22.16 -5.82
N ALA A 736 18.25 21.67 -4.62
CA ALA A 736 17.34 21.73 -3.48
C ALA A 736 16.98 23.19 -3.10
N GLU A 737 17.82 24.17 -3.42
CA GLU A 737 17.53 25.58 -3.12
C GLU A 737 16.48 26.18 -4.08
N ASN A 738 16.25 25.55 -5.23
CA ASN A 738 15.32 26.00 -6.26
C ASN A 738 14.17 25.01 -6.43
N ARG A 739 13.36 24.86 -5.38
CA ARG A 739 12.21 23.94 -5.37
C ARG A 739 10.97 24.55 -4.73
N LEU A 740 9.81 24.07 -5.14
CA LEU A 740 8.51 24.34 -4.52
C LEU A 740 8.09 23.14 -3.66
N GLN A 741 7.49 23.41 -2.50
CA GLN A 741 6.87 22.42 -1.62
C GLN A 741 5.37 22.39 -1.90
N LEU A 742 4.82 21.20 -2.10
CA LEU A 742 3.41 20.98 -2.44
C LEU A 742 2.75 20.06 -1.42
N PRO A 743 1.55 20.41 -0.89
CA PRO A 743 0.86 19.57 0.08
C PRO A 743 0.60 18.16 -0.43
N ALA A 744 1.01 17.16 0.32
CA ALA A 744 0.76 15.77 0.01
C ALA A 744 0.71 14.96 1.31
N HIS A 745 0.29 13.70 1.20
CA HIS A 745 0.33 12.78 2.34
C HIS A 745 0.90 11.45 1.89
N SER A 746 2.14 11.18 2.31
CA SER A 746 2.83 9.93 2.01
C SER A 746 2.74 9.56 0.52
N SER A 747 2.96 10.52 -0.37
CA SER A 747 2.64 10.35 -1.79
C SER A 747 3.53 9.31 -2.48
N CYS A 748 2.98 8.56 -3.42
CA CYS A 748 3.67 7.43 -4.07
C CYS A 748 3.40 7.26 -5.58
N GLY A 749 2.46 8.01 -6.14
CA GLY A 749 2.13 8.00 -7.57
C GLY A 749 1.91 9.43 -8.06
N THR A 750 2.23 9.71 -9.31
CA THR A 750 2.08 11.05 -9.88
C THR A 750 1.93 11.01 -11.40
N MET A 751 1.28 12.03 -11.96
CA MET A 751 1.17 12.26 -13.41
C MET A 751 1.05 13.75 -13.71
N ALA A 752 1.74 14.23 -14.75
CA ALA A 752 1.71 15.63 -15.18
C ALA A 752 0.97 15.77 -16.52
N ILE A 753 -0.19 16.43 -16.50
CA ILE A 753 -1.07 16.64 -17.67
C ILE A 753 -1.72 18.02 -17.53
N ASP A 754 -1.90 18.76 -18.61
CA ASP A 754 -2.80 19.92 -18.65
C ASP A 754 -4.26 19.43 -18.75
N PHE A 755 -4.84 19.02 -17.62
CA PHE A 755 -6.12 18.30 -17.58
C PHE A 755 -7.30 19.18 -18.00
N ASN A 756 -7.19 20.50 -17.76
CA ASN A 756 -8.24 21.47 -18.08
C ASN A 756 -7.99 22.22 -19.41
N GLU A 757 -6.87 21.95 -20.09
CA GLU A 757 -6.46 22.53 -21.37
C GLU A 757 -6.30 24.06 -21.34
N ASP A 758 -5.86 24.61 -20.21
CA ASP A 758 -5.61 26.05 -20.04
C ASP A 758 -4.18 26.47 -20.47
N GLY A 759 -3.37 25.50 -20.87
CA GLY A 759 -2.00 25.65 -21.32
C GLY A 759 -0.97 25.59 -20.18
N TRP A 760 -1.35 25.23 -18.96
CA TRP A 760 -0.45 24.97 -17.85
C TRP A 760 -0.53 23.50 -17.44
N VAL A 761 0.62 22.87 -17.25
CA VAL A 761 0.65 21.47 -16.83
C VAL A 761 0.17 21.37 -15.37
N ASP A 762 -0.88 20.59 -15.14
CA ASP A 762 -1.43 20.25 -13.83
C ASP A 762 -0.76 18.98 -13.28
N LEU A 763 -1.14 18.60 -12.06
CA LEU A 763 -0.51 17.47 -11.37
C LEU A 763 -1.53 16.60 -10.65
N ALA A 764 -1.61 15.32 -11.02
CA ALA A 764 -2.30 14.32 -10.23
C ALA A 764 -1.30 13.66 -9.26
N ILE A 765 -1.66 13.55 -7.97
CA ILE A 765 -0.82 12.99 -6.90
C ILE A 765 -1.61 11.91 -6.16
N ALA A 766 -1.08 10.68 -6.14
CA ALA A 766 -1.60 9.58 -5.36
C ALA A 766 -1.06 9.64 -3.92
N ASN A 767 -1.95 9.89 -2.96
CA ASN A 767 -1.61 9.92 -1.54
C ASN A 767 -1.86 8.54 -0.93
N HIS A 768 -0.78 7.88 -0.52
CA HIS A 768 -0.86 6.50 -0.02
C HIS A 768 -1.43 6.42 1.40
N LYS A 769 -1.12 7.39 2.26
CA LYS A 769 -1.65 7.50 3.61
C LYS A 769 -1.94 8.94 3.94
N THR A 770 -3.14 9.22 4.43
CA THR A 770 -3.59 10.54 4.86
C THR A 770 -3.84 10.50 6.37
N TYR A 771 -3.02 11.20 7.14
CA TYR A 771 -3.06 11.22 8.61
C TYR A 771 -2.94 9.83 9.26
N GLY A 772 -2.10 8.96 8.68
CA GLY A 772 -1.85 7.59 9.16
C GLY A 772 -2.73 6.49 8.54
N ASP A 773 -3.85 6.90 7.95
CA ASP A 773 -4.91 6.06 7.38
C ASP A 773 -4.74 5.92 5.86
N HIS A 774 -4.93 4.72 5.31
CA HIS A 774 -4.87 4.51 3.85
C HIS A 774 -6.13 4.99 3.15
N VAL A 775 -7.27 4.98 3.83
CA VAL A 775 -8.51 5.51 3.27
C VAL A 775 -8.48 7.03 3.37
N GLY A 776 -8.47 7.70 2.23
CA GLY A 776 -8.30 9.15 2.19
C GLY A 776 -8.56 9.73 0.81
N TYR A 777 -7.84 10.81 0.49
CA TYR A 777 -8.00 11.51 -0.78
C TYR A 777 -6.67 11.68 -1.49
N SER A 778 -6.67 11.35 -2.78
CA SER A 778 -5.64 11.76 -3.73
C SER A 778 -6.05 13.06 -4.42
N TYR A 779 -5.09 13.76 -5.03
CA TYR A 779 -5.29 15.13 -5.49
C TYR A 779 -5.11 15.25 -7.00
N VAL A 780 -5.92 16.10 -7.62
CA VAL A 780 -5.57 16.77 -8.88
C VAL A 780 -5.35 18.24 -8.53
N MET A 781 -4.10 18.71 -8.61
CA MET A 781 -3.71 20.08 -8.35
C MET A 781 -3.69 20.88 -9.65
N TRP A 782 -4.49 21.94 -9.69
CA TRP A 782 -4.63 22.80 -10.87
C TRP A 782 -3.55 23.89 -10.84
N ASN A 783 -2.74 23.92 -11.89
CA ASN A 783 -1.72 24.94 -12.09
C ASN A 783 -2.34 26.17 -12.80
N GLY A 784 -1.51 27.17 -13.11
CA GLY A 784 -1.94 28.34 -13.85
C GLY A 784 -0.91 29.47 -13.80
N PRO A 785 -1.27 30.67 -14.26
CA PRO A 785 -0.37 31.82 -14.29
C PRO A 785 0.19 32.26 -12.92
N GLU A 786 -0.49 31.90 -11.84
CA GLU A 786 -0.06 32.18 -10.46
C GLU A 786 0.70 31.00 -9.81
N GLY A 787 0.89 29.90 -10.54
CA GLY A 787 1.43 28.65 -10.05
C GLY A 787 0.42 27.81 -9.25
N PHE A 788 0.91 26.67 -8.74
CA PHE A 788 0.16 25.76 -7.89
C PHE A 788 -0.33 26.42 -6.60
N SER A 789 -1.54 26.04 -6.16
CA SER A 789 -2.11 26.49 -4.90
C SER A 789 -2.85 25.36 -4.17
N PRO A 790 -2.67 25.19 -2.85
CA PRO A 790 -3.46 24.25 -2.04
C PRO A 790 -4.97 24.54 -2.04
N LYS A 791 -5.39 25.72 -2.53
CA LYS A 791 -6.81 26.09 -2.67
C LYS A 791 -7.41 25.72 -4.03
N LYS A 792 -6.56 25.36 -5.00
CA LYS A 792 -6.94 24.99 -6.38
C LYS A 792 -6.62 23.51 -6.59
N MET A 793 -7.34 22.63 -5.90
CA MET A 793 -7.22 21.19 -6.09
C MET A 793 -8.58 20.50 -6.03
N THR A 794 -8.74 19.45 -6.83
CA THR A 794 -9.83 18.48 -6.71
C THR A 794 -9.35 17.32 -5.85
N LYS A 795 -10.17 16.92 -4.88
CA LYS A 795 -9.90 15.76 -4.02
C LYS A 795 -10.72 14.58 -4.53
N LEU A 796 -10.04 13.46 -4.77
CA LEU A 796 -10.66 12.23 -5.26
C LEU A 796 -10.48 11.13 -4.22
N PRO A 797 -11.55 10.43 -3.80
CA PRO A 797 -11.46 9.41 -2.77
C PRO A 797 -10.63 8.21 -3.27
N THR A 798 -9.63 7.83 -2.50
CA THR A 798 -8.71 6.72 -2.83
C THR A 798 -8.43 5.88 -1.60
N MET A 799 -7.96 4.66 -1.81
CA MET A 799 -7.70 3.67 -0.75
C MET A 799 -6.28 3.14 -0.90
N GLY A 800 -5.36 3.80 -0.20
CA GLY A 800 -3.95 3.45 -0.15
C GLY A 800 -3.33 3.15 -1.50
N PRO A 801 -3.47 4.02 -2.51
CA PRO A 801 -2.86 3.78 -3.81
C PRO A 801 -1.35 3.64 -3.64
N HIS A 802 -0.73 2.71 -4.37
CA HIS A 802 0.74 2.59 -4.45
C HIS A 802 1.31 3.26 -5.70
N GLY A 803 0.50 3.46 -6.74
CA GLY A 803 0.95 4.02 -8.00
C GLY A 803 -0.20 4.52 -8.87
N MET A 804 0.20 4.94 -10.07
CA MET A 804 -0.66 5.38 -11.16
C MET A 804 -0.18 4.69 -12.45
N MET A 805 -0.38 5.28 -13.62
CA MET A 805 0.35 4.82 -14.80
C MET A 805 1.84 5.16 -14.69
N SER A 806 2.70 4.19 -14.97
CA SER A 806 4.15 4.30 -14.82
C SER A 806 4.86 5.13 -15.90
N VAL A 807 4.14 5.53 -16.95
CA VAL A 807 4.69 6.28 -18.10
C VAL A 807 4.10 7.68 -18.15
N ASP A 808 4.98 8.68 -18.25
CA ASP A 808 4.57 10.07 -18.46
C ASP A 808 3.91 10.25 -19.84
N PRO A 809 2.87 11.09 -19.93
CA PRO A 809 2.23 11.43 -21.20
C PRO A 809 3.13 12.32 -22.07
N GLY A 810 2.87 12.29 -23.38
CA GLY A 810 3.65 13.01 -24.38
C GLY A 810 4.91 12.27 -24.84
N ASN A 811 5.70 12.94 -25.67
CA ASN A 811 6.96 12.42 -26.20
C ASN A 811 7.98 12.28 -25.07
N ILE A 812 8.73 11.17 -25.06
CA ILE A 812 9.67 10.90 -23.96
C ILE A 812 10.83 11.90 -23.87
N VAL A 813 11.22 12.53 -24.97
CA VAL A 813 12.38 13.45 -25.01
C VAL A 813 12.03 14.81 -24.45
N ASP A 814 10.91 15.39 -24.91
CA ASP A 814 10.57 16.80 -24.70
C ASP A 814 9.18 17.04 -24.09
N ARG A 815 8.43 15.97 -23.80
CA ARG A 815 7.02 16.02 -23.35
C ARG A 815 6.07 16.71 -24.34
N GLY A 816 6.50 16.89 -25.57
CA GLY A 816 5.70 17.43 -26.65
C GLY A 816 4.56 16.49 -27.06
N PRO A 817 3.53 17.02 -27.76
CA PRO A 817 2.36 16.22 -28.12
C PRO A 817 2.59 15.29 -29.32
N GLU A 818 3.73 15.33 -30.00
CA GLU A 818 3.95 14.69 -31.30
C GLU A 818 4.98 13.56 -31.23
N GLU A 819 4.64 12.41 -31.81
CA GLU A 819 5.58 11.33 -32.09
C GLU A 819 5.95 11.32 -33.56
N PHE A 820 7.18 10.92 -33.89
CA PHE A 820 7.69 10.97 -35.26
C PHE A 820 7.92 9.58 -35.86
N TYR A 821 7.42 9.38 -37.07
CA TYR A 821 7.75 8.24 -37.93
C TYR A 821 8.46 8.74 -39.18
N MET A 822 9.52 8.06 -39.60
CA MET A 822 10.23 8.33 -40.85
C MET A 822 10.16 7.11 -41.75
N SER A 823 9.71 7.29 -42.98
CA SER A 823 9.59 6.20 -43.96
C SER A 823 10.93 5.62 -44.36
N SER A 824 10.92 4.51 -45.08
CA SER A 824 12.11 4.08 -45.84
C SER A 824 12.48 5.13 -46.92
N ALA A 825 13.72 5.13 -47.38
CA ALA A 825 14.15 5.98 -48.50
C ALA A 825 13.67 5.38 -49.83
N HIS A 826 12.99 6.20 -50.65
CA HIS A 826 12.42 5.79 -51.93
C HIS A 826 13.06 6.53 -53.10
N GLU A 827 13.30 5.84 -54.21
CA GLU A 827 13.83 6.47 -55.43
C GLU A 827 12.69 6.73 -56.44
N LEU A 828 12.43 8.01 -56.73
CA LEU A 828 11.47 8.40 -57.76
C LEU A 828 11.98 8.05 -59.17
N PRO A 829 11.07 7.70 -60.10
CA PRO A 829 11.43 7.52 -61.51
C PRO A 829 12.12 8.74 -62.13
N GLU A 830 12.95 8.50 -63.13
CA GLU A 830 13.72 9.55 -63.79
C GLU A 830 12.81 10.63 -64.41
N GLY A 831 13.03 11.88 -64.01
CA GLY A 831 12.29 13.05 -64.52
C GLY A 831 11.00 13.37 -63.76
N GLU A 832 10.57 12.50 -62.83
CA GLU A 832 9.37 12.74 -62.02
C GLU A 832 9.66 13.64 -60.82
N ARG A 833 8.67 14.48 -60.48
CA ARG A 833 8.73 15.33 -59.28
C ARG A 833 7.60 15.03 -58.32
N ALA A 834 7.84 15.09 -57.02
CA ALA A 834 6.77 14.97 -56.03
C ALA A 834 5.71 16.07 -56.27
N ALA A 835 4.46 15.64 -56.41
CA ALA A 835 3.31 16.47 -56.72
C ALA A 835 2.45 16.72 -55.48
N SER A 836 2.28 15.72 -54.60
CA SER A 836 1.55 15.82 -53.33
C SER A 836 1.88 14.66 -52.40
N ILE A 837 1.57 14.82 -51.12
CA ILE A 837 1.59 13.74 -50.11
C ILE A 837 0.21 13.60 -49.47
N GLY A 838 -0.26 12.38 -49.26
CA GLY A 838 -1.53 12.08 -48.60
C GLY A 838 -1.49 10.79 -47.80
N TRP A 839 -2.50 10.57 -46.96
CA TRP A 839 -2.62 9.39 -46.10
C TRP A 839 -4.08 9.04 -45.77
N GLU A 840 -4.28 7.79 -45.37
CA GLU A 840 -5.53 7.27 -44.79
C GLU A 840 -5.33 7.04 -43.29
N ALA A 841 -6.10 7.72 -42.46
CA ALA A 841 -6.02 7.61 -41.01
C ALA A 841 -7.39 7.73 -40.33
N GLU A 842 -7.62 6.92 -39.29
CA GLU A 842 -8.67 7.17 -38.30
C GLU A 842 -8.12 8.15 -37.26
N LEU A 843 -8.76 9.31 -37.13
CA LEU A 843 -8.42 10.31 -36.12
C LEU A 843 -9.36 10.17 -34.94
N GLN A 844 -8.82 9.71 -33.81
CA GLN A 844 -9.50 9.76 -32.52
C GLN A 844 -9.61 11.22 -32.03
N PRO A 845 -10.49 11.53 -31.07
CA PRO A 845 -10.67 12.89 -30.57
C PRO A 845 -9.35 13.57 -30.20
N LYS A 846 -9.19 14.83 -30.62
CA LYS A 846 -8.01 15.68 -30.38
C LYS A 846 -6.67 15.07 -30.82
N THR A 847 -6.70 14.28 -31.90
CA THR A 847 -5.51 13.75 -32.57
C THR A 847 -5.33 14.33 -33.96
N TRP A 848 -4.09 14.33 -34.46
CA TRP A 848 -3.77 14.82 -35.80
C TRP A 848 -2.59 14.06 -36.43
N VAL A 849 -2.51 14.15 -37.76
CA VAL A 849 -1.36 13.70 -38.54
C VAL A 849 -0.95 14.84 -39.46
N LYS A 850 0.35 15.07 -39.58
CA LYS A 850 0.94 16.01 -40.54
C LYS A 850 2.23 15.44 -41.09
N ALA A 851 2.63 15.85 -42.29
CA ALA A 851 3.78 15.26 -42.97
C ALA A 851 4.83 16.28 -43.42
N GLN A 852 6.05 15.82 -43.65
CA GLN A 852 7.12 16.56 -44.33
C GLN A 852 7.87 15.65 -45.29
N LEU A 853 8.50 16.25 -46.29
CA LEU A 853 9.28 15.57 -47.31
C LEU A 853 10.74 16.04 -47.29
N ARG A 854 11.68 15.16 -47.60
CA ARG A 854 13.07 15.54 -47.91
C ARG A 854 13.55 14.84 -49.17
N PHE A 855 14.52 15.46 -49.84
CA PHE A 855 15.01 15.02 -51.14
C PHE A 855 16.53 15.13 -51.25
N ALA A 856 17.15 14.19 -51.95
CA ALA A 856 18.59 14.20 -52.23
C ALA A 856 18.94 13.47 -53.53
N ASP A 857 20.17 13.64 -54.01
CA ASP A 857 20.69 12.97 -55.21
C ASP A 857 21.12 11.52 -54.93
N SER A 858 21.44 11.21 -53.67
CA SER A 858 21.81 9.87 -53.20
C SER A 858 21.07 9.53 -51.90
N ARG A 859 21.02 8.23 -51.58
CA ARG A 859 20.43 7.74 -50.33
C ARG A 859 21.21 8.24 -49.11
N GLU A 860 22.52 8.32 -49.20
CA GLU A 860 23.40 8.78 -48.12
C GLU A 860 23.21 10.27 -47.83
N GLU A 861 23.08 11.10 -48.87
CA GLU A 861 22.81 12.54 -48.69
C GLU A 861 21.40 12.80 -48.15
N LEU A 862 20.45 11.89 -48.40
CA LEU A 862 19.07 12.00 -47.90
C LEU A 862 19.01 12.03 -46.38
N GLU A 863 19.88 11.28 -45.70
CA GLU A 863 19.93 11.20 -44.24
C GLU A 863 20.19 12.57 -43.57
N GLN A 864 20.94 13.43 -44.26
CA GLN A 864 21.30 14.78 -43.82
C GLN A 864 20.47 15.88 -44.49
N ALA A 865 19.57 15.52 -45.42
CA ALA A 865 18.75 16.48 -46.14
C ALA A 865 17.70 17.13 -45.22
N ALA A 866 17.50 18.43 -45.42
CA ALA A 866 16.50 19.19 -44.68
C ALA A 866 15.08 18.74 -45.01
N TRP A 867 14.26 18.61 -43.97
CA TRP A 867 12.82 18.42 -44.09
C TRP A 867 12.16 19.69 -44.62
N GLN A 868 11.15 19.51 -45.47
CA GLN A 868 10.40 20.57 -46.13
C GLN A 868 8.90 20.32 -45.99
N GLY A 869 8.16 21.37 -45.66
CA GLY A 869 6.72 21.47 -45.78
C GLY A 869 6.27 21.96 -47.16
N PRO A 870 4.98 22.31 -47.31
CA PRO A 870 4.38 22.69 -48.60
C PRO A 870 5.01 23.93 -49.25
N ASP A 871 5.61 24.82 -48.47
CA ASP A 871 6.27 26.04 -48.94
C ASP A 871 7.81 25.90 -49.08
N GLY A 872 8.34 24.68 -48.88
CA GLY A 872 9.78 24.40 -48.94
C GLY A 872 10.56 24.74 -47.67
N THR A 873 9.90 25.09 -46.57
CA THR A 873 10.52 25.41 -45.27
C THR A 873 10.45 24.25 -44.27
N ALA A 874 11.29 24.24 -43.24
CA ALA A 874 11.31 23.15 -42.24
C ALA A 874 10.24 23.34 -41.14
N GLU A 875 9.67 24.54 -41.04
CA GLU A 875 8.67 24.93 -40.05
C GLU A 875 7.25 24.57 -40.48
N ALA A 876 6.98 24.57 -41.80
CA ALA A 876 5.68 24.21 -42.35
C ALA A 876 5.51 22.69 -42.44
N TRP A 877 4.28 22.22 -42.32
CA TRP A 877 3.93 20.80 -42.47
C TRP A 877 2.81 20.66 -43.50
N PHE A 878 2.84 19.54 -44.22
CA PHE A 878 1.77 19.17 -45.13
C PHE A 878 0.53 18.74 -44.37
N GLU A 879 -0.62 19.24 -44.84
CA GLU A 879 -1.94 18.65 -44.60
C GLU A 879 -2.21 17.50 -45.57
N ASN A 880 -3.23 16.68 -45.27
CA ASN A 880 -3.53 15.48 -46.05
C ASN A 880 -3.91 15.82 -47.50
N GLY A 881 -3.15 15.28 -48.46
CA GLY A 881 -3.37 15.48 -49.89
C GLY A 881 -2.86 16.83 -50.41
N GLN A 882 -2.09 17.57 -49.63
CA GLN A 882 -1.61 18.89 -50.02
C GLN A 882 -0.51 18.82 -51.10
N SER A 883 -0.54 19.80 -52.00
CA SER A 883 0.40 19.95 -53.12
C SER A 883 1.83 20.24 -52.64
N ALA A 884 2.81 19.57 -53.25
CA ALA A 884 4.25 19.72 -53.04
C ALA A 884 4.94 20.55 -54.14
N ALA A 885 4.19 21.34 -54.91
CA ALA A 885 4.69 22.10 -56.06
C ALA A 885 5.85 23.06 -55.73
N ASP A 886 5.86 23.64 -54.53
CA ASP A 886 6.87 24.62 -54.11
C ASP A 886 8.06 23.98 -53.37
N VAL A 887 8.07 22.65 -53.20
CA VAL A 887 9.19 21.95 -52.55
C VAL A 887 10.42 21.90 -53.45
N ARG A 888 11.58 22.14 -52.85
CA ARG A 888 12.86 21.97 -53.53
C ARG A 888 13.26 20.50 -53.56
N GLN A 889 13.02 19.87 -54.70
CA GLN A 889 13.51 18.53 -55.00
C GLN A 889 14.94 18.59 -55.55
N ALA A 890 15.92 18.32 -54.68
CA ALA A 890 17.35 18.36 -55.02
C ALA A 890 17.79 17.16 -55.88
N GLY A 891 17.13 16.00 -55.75
CA GLY A 891 17.41 14.79 -56.51
C GLY A 891 16.22 13.83 -56.56
N ARG A 892 16.47 12.54 -56.85
CA ARG A 892 15.41 11.52 -57.04
C ARG A 892 15.06 10.75 -55.77
N TRP A 893 15.94 10.74 -54.78
CA TRP A 893 15.64 10.10 -53.51
C TRP A 893 14.69 10.99 -52.72
N VAL A 894 13.61 10.39 -52.22
CA VAL A 894 12.58 11.02 -51.41
C VAL A 894 12.36 10.20 -50.14
N GLN A 895 12.05 10.89 -49.05
CA GLN A 895 11.58 10.28 -47.81
C GLN A 895 10.51 11.18 -47.23
N TYR A 896 9.52 10.59 -46.58
CA TYR A 896 8.56 11.35 -45.79
C TYR A 896 8.76 11.11 -44.30
N ARG A 897 8.36 12.09 -43.49
CA ARG A 897 8.13 11.89 -42.06
C ARG A 897 6.72 12.29 -41.69
N LEU A 898 6.14 11.57 -40.75
CA LEU A 898 4.87 11.90 -40.13
C LEU A 898 5.11 12.38 -38.71
N ALA A 899 4.34 13.37 -38.29
CA ALA A 899 4.12 13.69 -36.88
C ALA A 899 2.72 13.22 -36.51
N LEU A 900 2.63 12.29 -35.56
CA LEU A 900 1.41 11.73 -35.01
C LEU A 900 1.15 12.40 -33.65
N GLY A 901 0.25 13.36 -33.65
CA GLY A 901 -0.01 14.21 -32.48
C GLY A 901 -1.28 13.87 -31.73
N ALA A 902 -1.24 14.10 -30.42
CA ALA A 902 -2.39 13.99 -29.52
C ALA A 902 -2.29 15.02 -28.40
N VAL A 903 -3.37 15.73 -28.11
CA VAL A 903 -3.43 16.60 -26.92
C VAL A 903 -3.27 15.72 -25.68
N ASN A 904 -2.33 16.09 -24.79
CA ASN A 904 -2.01 15.38 -23.55
C ASN A 904 -1.69 13.88 -23.70
N GLY A 905 -1.36 13.42 -24.91
CA GLY A 905 -1.18 11.99 -25.20
C GLY A 905 -2.46 11.15 -25.05
N GLY A 906 -3.64 11.75 -24.88
CA GLY A 906 -4.88 11.05 -24.51
C GLY A 906 -5.25 9.88 -25.43
N ASN A 907 -5.24 10.14 -26.74
CA ASN A 907 -5.65 9.19 -27.79
C ASN A 907 -4.54 8.98 -28.84
N SER A 908 -4.82 8.19 -29.89
CA SER A 908 -3.91 8.06 -31.04
C SER A 908 -4.58 8.29 -32.39
N PRO A 909 -3.90 9.01 -33.30
CA PRO A 909 -4.18 8.85 -34.72
C PRO A 909 -3.75 7.45 -35.17
N ARG A 910 -4.51 6.83 -36.06
CA ARG A 910 -4.28 5.45 -36.54
C ARG A 910 -4.11 5.46 -38.06
N VAL A 911 -2.86 5.49 -38.52
CA VAL A 911 -2.51 5.62 -39.95
C VAL A 911 -2.40 4.25 -40.60
N THR A 912 -3.03 4.05 -41.76
CA THR A 912 -3.11 2.75 -42.45
C THR A 912 -2.49 2.75 -43.85
N GLU A 913 -2.38 3.92 -44.48
CA GLU A 913 -1.74 4.08 -45.79
C GLU A 913 -1.16 5.49 -45.91
N VAL A 914 -0.01 5.62 -46.55
CA VAL A 914 0.59 6.91 -46.94
C VAL A 914 1.00 6.82 -48.42
N TRP A 915 0.82 7.90 -49.17
CA TRP A 915 1.26 7.96 -50.55
C TRP A 915 1.88 9.31 -50.93
N VAL A 916 2.85 9.25 -51.83
CA VAL A 916 3.44 10.41 -52.52
C VAL A 916 3.15 10.27 -54.00
N GLU A 917 2.37 11.21 -54.54
CA GLU A 917 2.13 11.29 -55.98
C GLU A 917 3.27 12.05 -56.64
N SER A 918 3.66 11.64 -57.85
CA SER A 918 4.62 12.37 -58.68
C SER A 918 3.99 12.85 -59.99
N ALA A 919 4.64 13.82 -60.64
CA ALA A 919 4.21 14.43 -61.91
C ALA A 919 5.35 14.51 -62.93
#